data_AF-A0A7X9HIU6-F1
#
_entry.id   AF-A0A7X9HIU6-F1
#
_cell.length_a   1.000
_cell.length_b   1.000
_cell.length_c   1.000
_cell.angle_alpha   90.00
_cell.angle_beta   90.00
_cell.angle_gamma   90.00
#
_symmetry.space_group_name_H-M   'P 1'
#
loop_
_entity.id
_entity.type
_entity.pdbx_description
1 polymer ?
#
loop_
_entity_poly.entity_id
_entity_poly.type
_entity_poly.pdbx_seq_one_letter_code
_entity_poly.pdbx_strand_id
1 'polypeptide(L)'
;STNNQGTVYVCGPDGLNVLQRAPTGWKFAGSYHQVKGIETRTAIDDENGNVWVGTYANGIIRITLSGGDTLVRHYGLEDGLPTLRDDNVFIVNGRLVFATPSGVYHFNEANDKIVPDTLMGKEWSDGSKGVFNFARVGPREYLAICVQGSQAWVEKLQFVGNSQKPRVTVAPFRPLTRRMIYSAYRDPDSVIWIGAGNELYTIDEKIPFRYDAPFRTLIRNITIGKDSLLFGGYFSRISSDTASFLPLLRQEKAMVPEIRFADNSIQFAYAASFYDKPEEIRFSYFLEGYRDYWSAWSSEPKVFFSNLSPGHYVFRVKARNIYGAEGEEASFAFIILPPWYRTIFAYIMYVVVAVFLVWGIVKYNTRRLQLEKIRLEGIVQERTAEILKQKKEIENQRDQIAAQKKDITDSIVYASRIQQAVLPTEKILAEQVPEHFILFKPRDIVSGDFYWITQKGKRTYIVAADCTGHGVPGAFMSMLGMSFLNEIVLKSDVNEPAQILNELREHVITQLRQTGEENETKDGMDLSLVIIDREKNVIQFSGANNPMYVVRPLSEEEKKNPVPESQLPRGTVRNENYELMQVDADRMPIGISAYLHKPFSQAELPLVSGYSLYLLSDGYEDQFGGPQGKKFLSRAFKRLLLQIQDKPMAEQKLILDRTIEDWKGDLDQVDDILVIGFRL
;
A
#
# COMPACT_ATOMS: atom_id res chain seq x y z
N SER A 1 35.00 56.91 45.83
CA SER A 1 34.05 57.89 46.41
C SER A 1 34.84 59.06 47.03
N THR A 2 34.16 59.99 47.72
CA THR A 2 34.74 61.15 48.42
C THR A 2 35.29 60.85 49.82
N ASN A 3 35.08 59.64 50.37
CA ASN A 3 35.40 59.36 51.78
C ASN A 3 36.88 59.05 52.06
N ASN A 4 37.71 58.90 51.02
CA ASN A 4 39.13 58.58 51.19
C ASN A 4 40.00 59.32 50.15
N GLN A 5 39.95 60.67 50.18
CA GLN A 5 40.81 61.48 49.33
C GLN A 5 42.28 61.15 49.60
N GLY A 6 42.93 60.53 48.62
CA GLY A 6 44.32 60.10 48.71
C GLY A 6 44.53 58.61 49.02
N THR A 7 43.52 57.76 48.97
CA THR A 7 43.71 56.29 49.08
C THR A 7 43.53 55.63 47.71
N VAL A 8 44.43 54.70 47.36
CA VAL A 8 44.35 53.85 46.15
C VAL A 8 44.42 52.39 46.57
N TYR A 9 43.44 51.63 46.12
CA TYR A 9 43.43 50.18 46.27
C TYR A 9 44.19 49.53 45.11
N VAL A 10 45.15 48.67 45.44
CA VAL A 10 45.93 47.91 44.46
C VAL A 10 45.56 46.44 44.58
N CYS A 11 44.79 45.97 43.60
CA CYS A 11 44.41 44.58 43.46
C CYS A 11 45.55 43.77 42.82
N GLY A 12 45.66 42.49 43.18
CA GLY A 12 46.72 41.62 42.69
C GLY A 12 46.53 40.16 43.10
N PRO A 13 47.48 39.27 42.76
CA PRO A 13 47.37 37.83 42.97
C PRO A 13 47.38 37.41 44.45
N ASP A 14 47.84 38.27 45.36
CA ASP A 14 48.00 37.96 46.80
C ASP A 14 47.16 38.88 47.70
N GLY A 15 45.96 39.27 47.25
CA GLY A 15 45.01 40.05 48.04
C GLY A 15 44.94 41.53 47.67
N LEU A 16 44.51 42.36 48.63
CA LEU A 16 44.25 43.79 48.44
C LEU A 16 45.24 44.65 49.21
N ASN A 17 45.98 45.48 48.48
CA ASN A 17 46.95 46.43 49.02
C ASN A 17 46.38 47.84 49.02
N VAL A 18 46.86 48.68 49.94
CA VAL A 18 46.43 50.07 50.08
C VAL A 18 47.63 50.99 49.95
N LEU A 19 47.53 51.95 49.03
CA LEU A 19 48.46 53.07 48.91
C LEU A 19 47.79 54.33 49.42
N GLN A 20 48.52 55.14 50.19
CA GLN A 20 48.06 56.44 50.65
C GLN A 20 48.94 57.55 50.08
N ARG A 21 48.30 58.64 49.69
CA ARG A 21 48.93 59.81 49.10
C ARG A 21 49.61 60.61 50.21
N ALA A 22 50.94 60.63 50.17
CA ALA A 22 51.78 61.50 50.98
C ALA A 22 52.17 62.75 50.18
N PRO A 23 52.70 63.80 50.83
CA PRO A 23 53.14 65.03 50.14
C PRO A 23 54.19 64.79 49.04
N THR A 24 55.01 63.74 49.16
CA THR A 24 56.11 63.42 48.24
C THR A 24 55.78 62.29 47.25
N GLY A 25 54.52 61.83 47.19
CA GLY A 25 54.10 60.73 46.32
C GLY A 25 53.23 59.68 47.02
N TRP A 26 53.13 58.49 46.45
CA TRP A 26 52.36 57.38 47.03
C TRP A 26 53.21 56.57 48.00
N LYS A 27 52.69 56.29 49.19
CA LYS A 27 53.30 55.39 50.17
C LYS A 27 52.43 54.16 50.37
N PHE A 28 53.06 53.01 50.52
CA PHE A 28 52.37 51.79 50.92
C PHE A 28 51.86 51.93 52.36
N ALA A 29 50.54 51.82 52.53
CA ALA A 29 49.86 51.99 53.82
C ALA A 29 49.56 50.64 54.50
N GLY A 30 49.58 49.53 53.75
CA GLY A 30 49.39 48.18 54.26
C GLY A 30 48.61 47.29 53.30
N SER A 31 48.31 46.08 53.76
CA SER A 31 47.49 45.09 53.05
C SER A 31 46.37 44.59 53.97
N TYR A 32 45.23 44.26 53.38
CA TYR A 32 44.16 43.56 54.09
C TYR A 32 44.55 42.08 54.22
N HIS A 33 45.07 41.69 55.38
CA HIS A 33 45.62 40.35 55.61
C HIS A 33 44.58 39.23 55.50
N GLN A 34 43.31 39.55 55.78
CA GLN A 34 42.18 38.63 55.70
C GLN A 34 41.86 38.18 54.26
N VAL A 35 42.32 38.93 53.25
CA VAL A 35 42.15 38.56 51.82
C VAL A 35 43.48 38.12 51.19
N LYS A 36 44.49 37.81 52.00
CA LYS A 36 45.78 37.30 51.52
C LYS A 36 45.60 35.93 50.86
N GLY A 37 46.33 35.68 49.78
CA GLY A 37 46.21 34.47 48.96
C GLY A 37 44.99 34.44 48.02
N ILE A 38 44.18 35.50 48.00
CA ILE A 38 43.04 35.64 47.08
C ILE A 38 43.44 36.55 45.92
N GLU A 39 43.26 36.07 44.70
CA GLU A 39 43.48 36.89 43.51
C GLU A 39 42.36 37.92 43.35
N THR A 40 42.67 39.18 43.68
CA THR A 40 41.75 40.31 43.57
C THR A 40 41.90 41.00 42.22
N ARG A 41 40.78 41.48 41.65
CA ARG A 41 40.72 42.06 40.30
C ARG A 41 40.27 43.51 40.29
N THR A 42 39.26 43.83 41.10
CA THR A 42 38.68 45.18 41.20
C THR A 42 38.37 45.50 42.66
N ALA A 43 38.48 46.76 43.05
CA ALA A 43 38.12 47.20 44.40
C ALA A 43 37.55 48.62 44.39
N ILE A 44 36.43 48.81 45.08
CA ILE A 44 35.67 50.07 45.10
C ILE A 44 35.14 50.33 46.50
N ASP A 45 35.17 51.59 46.90
CA ASP A 45 34.52 52.09 48.10
C ASP A 45 33.06 52.52 47.81
N ASP A 46 32.12 52.03 48.62
CA ASP A 46 30.74 52.51 48.61
C ASP A 46 30.57 53.79 49.44
N GLU A 47 29.38 54.40 49.39
CA GLU A 47 29.06 55.63 50.13
C GLU A 47 29.06 55.42 51.66
N ASN A 48 28.86 54.19 52.11
CA ASN A 48 28.81 53.78 53.51
C ASN A 48 30.21 53.48 54.09
N GLY A 49 31.28 53.61 53.28
CA GLY A 49 32.66 53.36 53.70
C GLY A 49 33.08 51.89 53.70
N ASN A 50 32.28 50.99 53.09
CA ASN A 50 32.71 49.62 52.86
C ASN A 50 33.57 49.54 51.60
N VAL A 51 34.55 48.64 51.60
CA VAL A 51 35.35 48.30 50.43
C VAL A 51 34.83 47.01 49.85
N TRP A 52 34.29 47.08 48.63
CA TRP A 52 33.87 45.94 47.85
C TRP A 52 35.01 45.50 46.93
N VAL A 53 35.27 44.20 46.85
CA VAL A 53 36.38 43.62 46.12
C VAL A 53 35.86 42.50 45.22
N GLY A 54 36.13 42.62 43.93
CA GLY A 54 35.93 41.58 42.94
C GLY A 54 37.14 40.66 42.86
N THR A 55 36.91 39.36 42.66
CA THR A 55 37.95 38.33 42.69
C THR A 55 37.90 37.43 41.47
N TYR A 56 39.01 36.74 41.20
CA TYR A 56 39.07 35.79 40.09
C TYR A 56 38.32 34.47 40.35
N ALA A 57 38.27 34.00 41.62
CA ALA A 57 37.74 32.67 41.94
C ALA A 57 37.01 32.56 43.31
N ASN A 58 36.81 33.65 44.03
CA ASN A 58 36.26 33.67 45.39
C ASN A 58 35.00 34.54 45.52
N GLY A 59 34.31 34.82 44.40
CA GLY A 59 33.13 35.68 44.38
C GLY A 59 33.44 37.14 44.70
N ILE A 60 32.55 37.78 45.47
CA ILE A 60 32.69 39.18 45.90
C ILE A 60 33.01 39.23 47.39
N ILE A 61 33.90 40.13 47.79
CA ILE A 61 34.26 40.33 49.20
C ILE A 61 33.85 41.74 49.62
N ARG A 62 33.14 41.87 50.75
CA ARG A 62 32.87 43.15 51.42
C ARG A 62 33.76 43.27 52.65
N ILE A 63 34.50 44.36 52.73
CA ILE A 63 35.33 44.72 53.87
C ILE A 63 34.69 45.94 54.54
N THR A 64 34.23 45.78 55.77
CA THR A 64 33.63 46.85 56.58
C THR A 64 34.61 47.26 57.67
N LEU A 65 34.86 48.56 57.80
CA LEU A 65 35.69 49.12 58.86
C LEU A 65 34.79 49.66 59.98
N SER A 66 34.80 49.04 61.14
CA SER A 66 33.98 49.46 62.29
C SER A 66 34.83 49.52 63.56
N GLY A 67 35.03 50.73 64.11
CA GLY A 67 35.66 50.91 65.43
C GLY A 67 37.12 50.47 65.55
N GLY A 68 37.85 50.31 64.43
CA GLY A 68 39.22 49.77 64.39
C GLY A 68 39.29 48.28 64.01
N ASP A 69 38.18 47.56 64.07
CA ASP A 69 38.07 46.18 63.60
C ASP A 69 37.71 46.12 62.11
N THR A 70 38.31 45.16 61.41
CA THR A 70 38.08 44.89 59.99
C THR A 70 37.21 43.64 59.86
N LEU A 71 35.94 43.81 59.49
CA LEU A 71 35.04 42.69 59.21
C LEU A 71 35.08 42.36 57.72
N VAL A 72 35.31 41.07 57.39
CA VAL A 72 35.35 40.60 56.01
C VAL A 72 34.23 39.58 55.79
N ARG A 73 33.35 39.85 54.82
CA ARG A 73 32.30 38.93 54.39
C ARG A 73 32.52 38.51 52.94
N HIS A 74 32.51 37.21 52.70
CA HIS A 74 32.52 36.63 51.37
C HIS A 74 31.09 36.40 50.89
N TYR A 75 30.81 36.78 49.66
CA TYR A 75 29.56 36.49 48.98
C TYR A 75 29.85 35.46 47.90
N GLY A 76 29.13 34.34 47.96
CA GLY A 76 29.23 33.25 47.00
C GLY A 76 27.90 32.91 46.34
N LEU A 77 27.80 31.68 45.85
CA LEU A 77 26.60 31.17 45.17
C LEU A 77 25.36 31.20 46.08
N GLU A 78 25.53 30.86 47.36
CA GLU A 78 24.44 30.84 48.36
C GLU A 78 23.89 32.23 48.67
N ASP A 79 24.72 33.27 48.49
CA ASP A 79 24.35 34.67 48.68
C ASP A 79 23.74 35.31 47.41
N GLY A 80 23.62 34.55 46.31
CA GLY A 80 22.93 34.95 45.09
C GLY A 80 23.81 35.29 43.88
N LEU A 81 25.13 35.10 43.97
CA LEU A 81 26.00 35.20 42.79
C LEU A 81 25.79 34.00 41.84
N PRO A 82 25.87 34.21 40.51
CA PRO A 82 25.73 33.13 39.54
C PRO A 82 27.00 32.27 39.40
N THR A 83 28.16 32.82 39.76
CA THR A 83 29.47 32.17 39.69
C THR A 83 30.35 32.68 40.83
N LEU A 84 31.49 32.04 41.04
CA LEU A 84 32.55 32.52 41.93
C LEU A 84 33.73 33.11 41.15
N ARG A 85 33.67 33.03 39.81
CA ARG A 85 34.76 33.36 38.90
C ARG A 85 34.47 34.60 38.08
N ASP A 86 35.50 35.42 37.93
CA ASP A 86 35.50 36.65 37.12
C ASP A 86 34.42 37.66 37.56
N ASP A 87 34.16 37.74 38.87
CA ASP A 87 33.18 38.68 39.44
C ASP A 87 33.87 40.01 39.79
N ASN A 88 33.45 41.09 39.14
CA ASN A 88 34.07 42.40 39.26
C ASN A 88 33.10 43.45 39.83
N VAL A 89 33.64 44.43 40.56
CA VAL A 89 32.88 45.52 41.19
C VAL A 89 33.04 46.82 40.40
N PHE A 90 31.93 47.51 40.12
CA PHE A 90 31.93 48.79 39.40
C PHE A 90 30.93 49.79 40.00
N ILE A 91 31.21 51.09 39.85
CA ILE A 91 30.20 52.13 40.01
C ILE A 91 29.70 52.54 38.62
N VAL A 92 28.46 52.19 38.31
CA VAL A 92 27.81 52.55 37.04
C VAL A 92 26.64 53.48 37.34
N ASN A 93 26.68 54.69 36.75
CA ASN A 93 25.69 55.74 36.95
C ASN A 93 25.37 56.03 38.44
N GLY A 94 26.40 56.00 39.29
CA GLY A 94 26.29 56.27 40.73
C GLY A 94 25.82 55.10 41.59
N ARG A 95 25.62 53.90 41.02
CA ARG A 95 25.21 52.69 41.75
C ARG A 95 26.33 51.66 41.76
N LEU A 96 26.50 51.00 42.90
CA LEU A 96 27.35 49.82 43.01
C LEU A 96 26.69 48.66 42.25
N VAL A 97 27.43 48.12 41.29
CA VAL A 97 27.02 46.96 40.50
C VAL A 97 28.13 45.92 40.46
N PHE A 98 27.75 44.66 40.38
CA PHE A 98 28.63 43.52 40.22
C PHE A 98 28.50 43.01 38.79
N ALA A 99 29.57 43.10 38.03
CA ALA A 99 29.67 42.57 36.69
C ALA A 99 30.15 41.12 36.77
N THR A 100 29.35 40.19 36.25
CA THR A 100 29.61 38.76 36.30
C THR A 100 29.55 38.17 34.88
N PRO A 101 30.13 36.99 34.64
CA PRO A 101 29.95 36.22 33.41
C PRO A 101 28.49 35.89 33.05
N SER A 102 27.55 36.04 33.98
CA SER A 102 26.11 35.77 33.77
C SER A 102 25.22 37.00 33.99
N GLY A 103 25.78 38.21 33.89
CA GLY A 103 25.02 39.45 33.92
C GLY A 103 25.47 40.41 35.02
N VAL A 104 24.63 41.40 35.26
CA VAL A 104 24.86 42.49 36.20
C VAL A 104 23.97 42.29 37.41
N TYR A 105 24.56 42.39 38.59
CA TYR A 105 23.91 42.20 39.87
C TYR A 105 24.11 43.45 40.74
N HIS A 106 23.28 43.60 41.76
CA HIS A 106 23.44 44.63 42.77
C HIS A 106 23.27 44.04 44.16
N PHE A 107 23.75 44.78 45.15
CA PHE A 107 23.61 44.40 46.54
C PHE A 107 22.26 44.87 47.08
N ASN A 108 21.52 43.97 47.73
CA ASN A 108 20.29 44.29 48.43
C ASN A 108 20.57 44.34 49.94
N GLU A 109 20.58 45.55 50.50
CA GLU A 109 20.88 45.78 51.91
C GLU A 109 19.84 45.15 52.86
N ALA A 110 18.58 45.02 52.44
CA ALA A 110 17.49 44.57 53.30
C ALA A 110 17.62 43.08 53.71
N ASN A 111 18.28 42.28 52.88
CA ASN A 111 18.46 40.84 53.14
C ASN A 111 19.93 40.39 53.05
N ASP A 112 20.88 41.33 52.91
CA ASP A 112 22.32 41.07 52.82
C ASP A 112 22.66 40.05 51.71
N LYS A 113 22.00 40.18 50.54
CA LYS A 113 22.18 39.29 49.38
C LYS A 113 22.52 40.06 48.10
N ILE A 114 23.14 39.35 47.16
CA ILE A 114 23.39 39.83 45.80
C ILE A 114 22.25 39.35 44.91
N VAL A 115 21.61 40.27 44.18
CA VAL A 115 20.44 39.96 43.34
C VAL A 115 20.59 40.57 41.94
N PRO A 116 19.97 39.99 40.89
CA PRO A 116 20.07 40.51 39.53
C PRO A 116 19.62 41.98 39.42
N ASP A 117 20.36 42.82 38.69
CA ASP A 117 20.00 44.22 38.46
C ASP A 117 19.02 44.36 37.29
N THR A 118 17.73 44.44 37.62
CA THR A 118 16.66 44.61 36.62
C THR A 118 16.51 46.04 36.10
N LEU A 119 17.19 47.02 36.74
CA LEU A 119 17.05 48.44 36.43
C LEU A 119 17.84 48.83 35.17
N MET A 120 18.94 48.14 34.88
CA MET A 120 19.68 48.30 33.62
C MET A 120 18.97 47.70 32.41
N GLY A 121 17.95 46.86 32.63
CA GLY A 121 17.21 46.14 31.59
C GLY A 121 17.24 44.64 31.80
N LYS A 122 16.20 43.94 31.35
CA LYS A 122 16.04 42.50 31.58
C LYS A 122 17.22 41.71 31.00
N GLU A 123 17.71 42.13 29.84
CA GLU A 123 18.84 41.56 29.11
C GLU A 123 20.18 41.60 29.88
N TRP A 124 20.28 42.37 30.96
CA TRP A 124 21.46 42.41 31.84
C TRP A 124 21.30 41.56 33.10
N SER A 125 20.11 41.00 33.33
CA SER A 125 19.73 40.35 34.59
C SER A 125 19.23 38.91 34.45
N ASP A 126 19.04 38.44 33.21
CA ASP A 126 18.42 37.15 32.91
C ASP A 126 19.43 36.03 32.60
N GLY A 127 20.72 36.29 32.76
CA GLY A 127 21.77 35.32 32.45
C GLY A 127 22.12 35.20 30.97
N SER A 128 21.42 35.90 30.07
CA SER A 128 21.65 35.77 28.62
C SER A 128 22.99 36.35 28.18
N LYS A 129 23.56 37.25 28.97
CA LYS A 129 24.74 38.04 28.62
C LYS A 129 25.55 38.38 29.87
N GLY A 130 26.84 38.06 29.85
CA GLY A 130 27.80 38.46 30.87
C GLY A 130 28.42 39.83 30.62
N VAL A 131 28.97 40.42 31.68
CA VAL A 131 29.77 41.64 31.61
C VAL A 131 31.07 41.42 32.36
N PHE A 132 32.18 41.62 31.67
CA PHE A 132 33.51 41.49 32.26
C PHE A 132 33.99 42.81 32.88
N ASN A 133 33.72 43.94 32.22
CA ASN A 133 34.25 45.23 32.63
C ASN A 133 33.35 46.40 32.19
N PHE A 134 33.33 47.47 32.98
CA PHE A 134 32.76 48.77 32.63
C PHE A 134 33.85 49.84 32.57
N ALA A 135 34.08 50.41 31.39
CA ALA A 135 34.96 51.55 31.20
C ALA A 135 34.13 52.83 31.11
N ARG A 136 34.31 53.76 32.04
CA ARG A 136 33.66 55.07 31.97
C ARG A 136 34.29 55.90 30.86
N VAL A 137 33.48 56.31 29.88
CA VAL A 137 33.89 57.14 28.73
C VAL A 137 33.18 58.49 28.71
N GLY A 138 32.46 58.85 29.76
CA GLY A 138 31.85 60.18 29.89
C GLY A 138 31.11 60.33 31.22
N PRO A 139 30.45 61.48 31.45
CA PRO A 139 29.72 61.72 32.70
C PRO A 139 28.68 60.64 33.01
N ARG A 140 27.92 60.22 31.98
CA ARG A 140 26.88 59.17 32.01
C ARG A 140 27.01 58.20 30.84
N GLU A 141 28.24 57.99 30.39
CA GLU A 141 28.57 57.11 29.27
C GLU A 141 29.59 56.07 29.69
N TYR A 142 29.30 54.81 29.37
CA TYR A 142 30.12 53.66 29.72
C TYR A 142 30.27 52.73 28.52
N LEU A 143 31.41 52.07 28.41
CA LEU A 143 31.58 50.91 27.55
C LEU A 143 31.49 49.67 28.41
N ALA A 144 30.51 48.82 28.11
CA ALA A 144 30.38 47.50 28.71
C ALA A 144 31.09 46.49 27.82
N ILE A 145 32.09 45.82 28.38
CA ILE A 145 32.76 44.69 27.73
C ILE A 145 31.94 43.45 28.07
N CYS A 146 31.20 42.98 27.07
CA CYS A 146 30.20 41.95 27.23
C CYS A 146 30.79 40.60 26.79
N VAL A 147 30.38 39.53 27.45
CA VAL A 147 30.89 38.18 27.22
C VAL A 147 29.76 37.15 27.19
N GLN A 148 29.85 36.20 26.28
CA GLN A 148 28.96 35.04 26.23
C GLN A 148 29.72 33.83 25.67
N GLY A 149 30.01 32.85 26.52
CA GLY A 149 30.89 31.74 26.17
C GLY A 149 32.27 32.23 25.75
N SER A 150 32.70 31.90 24.52
CA SER A 150 33.97 32.36 23.94
C SER A 150 33.87 33.69 23.18
N GLN A 151 32.68 34.29 23.08
CA GLN A 151 32.47 35.53 22.35
C GLN A 151 32.53 36.73 23.30
N ALA A 152 33.21 37.79 22.86
CA ALA A 152 33.21 39.08 23.53
C ALA A 152 32.89 40.21 22.53
N TRP A 153 32.22 41.25 23.01
CA TRP A 153 31.89 42.45 22.23
C TRP A 153 31.77 43.67 23.14
N VAL A 154 31.71 44.87 22.55
CA VAL A 154 31.54 46.12 23.29
C VAL A 154 30.18 46.71 23.00
N GLU A 155 29.55 47.23 24.05
CA GLU A 155 28.37 48.06 23.94
C GLU A 155 28.58 49.39 24.64
N LYS A 156 28.23 50.49 23.97
CA LYS A 156 28.19 51.81 24.59
C LYS A 156 26.85 52.02 25.26
N LEU A 157 26.88 52.32 26.55
CA LEU A 157 25.74 52.62 27.40
C LEU A 157 25.68 54.12 27.64
N GLN A 158 24.57 54.74 27.29
CA GLN A 158 24.32 56.16 27.54
C GLN A 158 23.08 56.29 28.43
N PHE A 159 23.26 56.81 29.65
CA PHE A 159 22.16 57.02 30.60
C PHE A 159 21.57 58.42 30.41
N VAL A 160 20.27 58.49 30.11
CA VAL A 160 19.55 59.73 29.81
C VAL A 160 18.61 60.10 30.95
N GLY A 161 18.65 61.35 31.40
CA GLY A 161 17.83 61.83 32.52
C GLY A 161 18.12 61.05 33.80
N ASN A 162 17.08 60.69 34.56
CA ASN A 162 17.21 59.89 35.79
C ASN A 162 16.98 58.38 35.56
N SER A 163 16.92 57.94 34.30
CA SER A 163 16.74 56.52 33.96
C SER A 163 18.00 55.71 34.30
N GLN A 164 17.80 54.57 34.95
CA GLN A 164 18.84 53.55 35.13
C GLN A 164 18.91 52.56 33.97
N LYS A 165 17.96 52.62 33.03
CA LYS A 165 18.05 51.87 31.78
C LYS A 165 18.83 52.70 30.75
N PRO A 166 20.00 52.24 30.27
CA PRO A 166 20.79 52.96 29.29
C PRO A 166 20.23 52.79 27.87
N ARG A 167 20.48 53.78 27.01
CA ARG A 167 20.43 53.61 25.56
C ARG A 167 21.71 52.87 25.13
N VAL A 168 21.53 51.72 24.49
CA VAL A 168 22.63 50.86 24.05
C VAL A 168 22.99 51.15 22.60
N THR A 169 24.27 51.37 22.31
CA THR A 169 24.80 51.54 20.95
C THR A 169 25.89 50.50 20.69
N VAL A 170 25.72 49.70 19.63
CA VAL A 170 26.61 48.57 19.32
C VAL A 170 27.32 48.75 17.97
N ALA A 171 26.71 49.47 17.03
CA ALA A 171 27.18 49.52 15.64
C ALA A 171 28.68 49.85 15.50
N PRO A 172 29.24 50.92 16.12
CA PRO A 172 30.65 51.26 15.99
C PRO A 172 31.63 50.18 16.43
N PHE A 173 31.18 49.28 17.32
CA PHE A 173 32.03 48.28 17.96
C PHE A 173 31.88 46.89 17.36
N ARG A 174 30.96 46.69 16.41
CA ARG A 174 30.78 45.38 15.78
C ARG A 174 32.04 44.81 15.11
N PRO A 175 32.92 45.60 14.46
CA PRO A 175 34.19 45.10 13.94
C PRO A 175 35.11 44.47 15.00
N LEU A 176 34.89 44.76 16.28
CA LEU A 176 35.67 44.26 17.42
C LEU A 176 35.10 42.95 18.00
N THR A 177 33.96 42.47 17.51
CA THR A 177 33.32 41.25 18.00
C THR A 177 34.26 40.05 17.86
N ARG A 178 34.26 39.13 18.84
CA ARG A 178 35.13 37.95 18.93
C ARG A 178 36.61 38.24 19.21
N ARG A 179 36.97 39.49 19.57
CA ARG A 179 38.29 39.79 20.10
C ARG A 179 38.25 39.79 21.62
N MET A 180 39.35 39.41 22.26
CA MET A 180 39.49 39.52 23.71
C MET A 180 39.76 40.99 24.07
N ILE A 181 38.74 41.67 24.57
CA ILE A 181 38.81 43.09 24.93
C ILE A 181 38.97 43.17 26.44
N TYR A 182 40.00 43.88 26.90
CA TYR A 182 40.33 43.95 28.32
C TYR A 182 40.10 45.34 28.92
N SER A 183 40.32 46.39 28.13
CA SER A 183 40.29 47.76 28.61
C SER A 183 39.77 48.72 27.54
N ALA A 184 39.19 49.82 28.00
CA ALA A 184 38.89 50.96 27.16
C ALA A 184 39.11 52.26 27.93
N TYR A 185 39.50 53.31 27.22
CA TYR A 185 39.82 54.63 27.77
C TYR A 185 39.39 55.71 26.77
N ARG A 186 38.82 56.82 27.25
CA ARG A 186 38.53 57.98 26.40
C ARG A 186 39.53 59.09 26.70
N ASP A 187 40.20 59.58 25.67
CA ASP A 187 41.12 60.71 25.81
C ASP A 187 40.40 62.08 25.85
N PRO A 188 41.10 63.17 26.19
CA PRO A 188 40.51 64.51 26.21
C PRO A 188 39.95 64.98 24.86
N ASP A 189 40.47 64.46 23.75
CA ASP A 189 40.02 64.79 22.39
C ASP A 189 38.78 64.01 21.97
N SER A 190 38.19 63.22 22.87
CA SER A 190 37.03 62.37 22.65
C SER A 190 37.28 61.15 21.74
N VAL A 191 38.53 60.73 21.59
CA VAL A 191 38.85 59.44 20.97
C VAL A 191 38.78 58.34 22.02
N ILE A 192 38.09 57.26 21.69
CA ILE A 192 37.99 56.07 22.51
C ILE A 192 39.09 55.09 22.06
N TRP A 193 39.96 54.74 22.99
CA TRP A 193 41.02 53.73 22.86
C TRP A 193 40.54 52.40 23.44
N ILE A 194 40.68 51.31 22.69
CA ILE A 194 40.25 49.97 23.10
C ILE A 194 41.40 48.99 22.94
N GLY A 195 41.83 48.36 24.03
CA GLY A 195 42.85 47.33 24.03
C GLY A 195 42.24 45.95 23.80
N ALA A 196 42.64 45.29 22.71
CA ALA A 196 42.11 43.99 22.30
C ALA A 196 43.24 42.99 21.97
N GLY A 197 43.59 42.12 22.92
CA GLY A 197 44.71 41.18 22.77
C GLY A 197 46.03 41.89 22.45
N ASN A 198 46.57 41.65 21.26
CA ASN A 198 47.82 42.25 20.77
C ASN A 198 47.59 43.52 19.92
N GLU A 199 46.36 44.02 19.86
CA GLU A 199 45.96 45.14 19.01
C GLU A 199 45.38 46.29 19.84
N LEU A 200 45.52 47.50 19.31
CA LEU A 200 44.96 48.73 19.88
C LEU A 200 44.05 49.39 18.85
N TYR A 201 42.80 49.63 19.23
CA TYR A 201 41.80 50.27 18.39
C TYR A 201 41.52 51.69 18.85
N THR A 202 41.30 52.58 17.90
CA THR A 202 40.84 53.95 18.15
C THR A 202 39.50 54.18 17.46
N ILE A 203 38.58 54.83 18.16
CA ILE A 203 37.28 55.23 17.63
C ILE A 203 37.13 56.72 17.90
N ASP A 204 37.18 57.52 16.84
CA ASP A 204 36.87 58.94 16.89
C ASP A 204 35.38 59.14 16.59
N GLU A 205 34.61 59.46 17.62
CA GLU A 205 33.16 59.66 17.50
C GLU A 205 32.80 60.95 16.72
N LYS A 206 33.77 61.84 16.44
CA LYS A 206 33.55 63.04 15.63
C LYS A 206 33.50 62.72 14.13
N ILE A 207 34.04 61.57 13.71
CA ILE A 207 34.02 61.13 12.31
C ILE A 207 32.68 60.43 12.08
N PRO A 208 31.72 61.04 11.37
CA PRO A 208 30.42 60.42 11.15
C PRO A 208 30.57 59.21 10.24
N PHE A 209 30.06 58.07 10.67
CA PHE A 209 29.96 56.86 9.84
C PHE A 209 28.50 56.41 9.73
N ARG A 210 28.06 56.15 8.49
CA ARG A 210 26.68 55.72 8.20
C ARG A 210 26.60 54.19 8.18
N TYR A 211 26.32 53.61 9.34
CA TYR A 211 26.18 52.15 9.51
C TYR A 211 24.99 51.54 8.74
N ASP A 212 23.99 52.37 8.46
CA ASP A 212 22.76 52.06 7.73
C ASP A 212 22.79 52.50 6.27
N ALA A 213 23.97 52.86 5.74
CA ALA A 213 24.10 53.29 4.36
C ALA A 213 23.57 52.22 3.40
N PRO A 214 22.68 52.56 2.46
CA PRO A 214 22.19 51.60 1.49
C PRO A 214 23.36 51.13 0.61
N PHE A 215 23.41 49.83 0.38
CA PHE A 215 24.37 49.20 -0.53
C PHE A 215 23.61 48.23 -1.42
N ARG A 216 24.23 47.83 -2.54
CA ARG A 216 23.58 46.96 -3.52
C ARG A 216 24.05 45.53 -3.36
N THR A 217 23.09 44.61 -3.43
CA THR A 217 23.38 43.21 -3.75
C THR A 217 23.50 43.09 -5.26
N LEU A 218 24.42 42.28 -5.74
CA LEU A 218 24.73 42.11 -7.16
C LEU A 218 24.78 40.63 -7.48
N ILE A 219 24.05 40.20 -8.51
CA ILE A 219 24.28 38.88 -9.12
C ILE A 219 25.49 39.04 -10.04
N ARG A 220 26.56 38.29 -9.76
CA ARG A 220 27.87 38.41 -10.44
C ARG A 220 27.98 37.52 -11.65
N ASN A 221 27.47 36.30 -11.55
CA ASN A 221 27.29 35.43 -12.69
C ASN A 221 26.21 34.38 -12.43
N ILE A 222 25.70 33.82 -13.52
CA ILE A 222 24.80 32.67 -13.50
C ILE A 222 25.36 31.65 -14.48
N THR A 223 25.57 30.43 -14.00
CA THR A 223 26.01 29.31 -14.84
C THR A 223 24.94 28.23 -14.90
N ILE A 224 24.83 27.57 -16.04
CA ILE A 224 23.88 26.49 -16.31
C ILE A 224 24.62 25.20 -16.67
N GLY A 225 24.03 24.06 -16.34
CA GLY A 225 24.62 22.75 -16.60
C GLY A 225 25.92 22.55 -15.81
N LYS A 226 27.01 22.23 -16.50
CA LYS A 226 28.33 21.98 -15.88
C LYS A 226 29.19 23.25 -15.77
N ASP A 227 29.20 24.10 -16.80
CA ASP A 227 30.17 25.20 -16.92
C ASP A 227 29.72 26.37 -17.84
N SER A 228 28.52 26.32 -18.40
CA SER A 228 28.09 27.33 -19.39
C SER A 228 27.61 28.61 -18.72
N LEU A 229 28.12 29.77 -19.17
CA LEU A 229 27.76 31.08 -18.64
C LEU A 229 26.45 31.59 -19.27
N LEU A 230 25.43 31.81 -18.44
CA LEU A 230 24.15 32.39 -18.84
C LEU A 230 24.12 33.91 -18.67
N PHE A 231 24.72 34.41 -17.59
CA PHE A 231 24.71 35.84 -17.25
C PHE A 231 26.04 36.24 -16.62
N GLY A 232 26.63 37.35 -17.09
CA GLY A 232 27.95 37.85 -16.67
C GLY A 232 27.92 39.00 -15.65
N GLY A 233 26.77 39.26 -15.03
CA GLY A 233 26.68 40.20 -13.89
C GLY A 233 26.30 41.64 -14.24
N TYR A 234 25.85 41.91 -15.46
CA TYR A 234 25.27 43.19 -15.85
C TYR A 234 24.21 42.99 -16.94
N PHE A 235 23.13 43.76 -16.87
CA PHE A 235 22.15 43.84 -17.95
C PHE A 235 22.57 44.93 -18.92
N SER A 236 22.35 44.73 -20.22
CA SER A 236 22.63 45.77 -21.22
C SER A 236 21.63 45.74 -22.35
N ARG A 237 21.38 46.92 -22.94
CA ARG A 237 20.61 47.08 -24.17
C ARG A 237 21.47 47.79 -25.21
N ILE A 238 21.35 47.40 -26.47
CA ILE A 238 22.02 48.07 -27.58
C ILE A 238 21.19 49.32 -27.95
N SER A 239 21.81 50.49 -27.91
CA SER A 239 21.22 51.74 -28.41
C SER A 239 21.08 51.66 -29.93
N SER A 240 19.88 51.95 -30.44
CA SER A 240 19.59 51.94 -31.89
C SER A 240 20.42 52.97 -32.67
N ASP A 241 20.85 54.05 -32.02
CA ASP A 241 21.43 55.21 -32.69
C ASP A 241 22.97 55.18 -32.71
N THR A 242 23.59 54.49 -31.75
CA THR A 242 25.05 54.53 -31.51
C THR A 242 25.71 53.15 -31.47
N ALA A 243 24.95 52.05 -31.58
CA ALA A 243 25.42 50.68 -31.39
C ALA A 243 26.17 50.45 -30.04
N SER A 244 25.95 51.33 -29.06
CA SER A 244 26.59 51.27 -27.74
C SER A 244 25.74 50.46 -26.76
N PHE A 245 26.41 49.78 -25.83
CA PHE A 245 25.76 49.05 -24.74
C PHE A 245 25.39 50.02 -23.61
N LEU A 246 24.09 50.16 -23.36
CA LEU A 246 23.57 50.91 -22.22
C LEU A 246 23.36 49.95 -21.04
N PRO A 247 24.04 50.13 -19.90
CA PRO A 247 23.86 49.27 -18.74
C PRO A 247 22.49 49.50 -18.10
N LEU A 248 21.83 48.41 -17.70
CA LEU A 248 20.53 48.44 -17.05
C LEU A 248 20.66 47.91 -15.62
N LEU A 249 19.94 48.54 -14.69
CA LEU A 249 19.90 48.13 -13.27
C LEU A 249 18.97 46.93 -13.04
N ARG A 250 17.98 46.75 -13.92
CA ARG A 250 16.97 45.69 -13.82
C ARG A 250 16.85 44.98 -15.16
N GLN A 251 16.46 43.72 -15.09
CA GLN A 251 16.16 42.92 -16.26
C GLN A 251 14.87 43.40 -16.92
N GLU A 252 14.93 43.72 -18.21
CA GLU A 252 13.74 43.92 -19.05
C GLU A 252 13.15 42.57 -19.47
N LYS A 253 11.85 42.55 -19.81
CA LYS A 253 11.14 41.33 -20.22
C LYS A 253 11.79 40.62 -21.42
N ALA A 254 12.40 41.36 -22.35
CA ALA A 254 13.07 40.80 -23.52
C ALA A 254 14.39 40.08 -23.20
N MET A 255 14.96 40.30 -22.00
CA MET A 255 16.21 39.68 -21.54
C MET A 255 15.98 38.45 -20.66
N VAL A 256 14.74 37.96 -20.54
CA VAL A 256 14.43 36.75 -19.77
C VAL A 256 14.85 35.54 -20.61
N PRO A 257 15.89 34.79 -20.21
CA PRO A 257 16.36 33.66 -21.01
C PRO A 257 15.44 32.45 -20.84
N GLU A 258 15.29 31.71 -21.94
CA GLU A 258 14.69 30.38 -21.97
C GLU A 258 15.79 29.33 -21.91
N ILE A 259 15.76 28.48 -20.88
CA ILE A 259 16.75 27.46 -20.59
C ILE A 259 16.17 26.10 -20.97
N ARG A 260 16.93 25.29 -21.71
CA ARG A 260 16.52 23.93 -22.08
C ARG A 260 16.42 23.05 -20.84
N PHE A 261 15.48 22.10 -20.84
CA PHE A 261 15.31 21.16 -19.72
C PHE A 261 16.57 20.37 -19.35
N ALA A 262 17.45 20.06 -20.31
CA ALA A 262 18.71 19.36 -20.05
C ALA A 262 19.70 20.19 -19.21
N ASP A 263 19.56 21.51 -19.22
CA ASP A 263 20.42 22.47 -18.55
C ASP A 263 19.74 23.04 -17.27
N ASN A 264 18.78 22.30 -16.69
CA ASN A 264 17.94 22.71 -15.55
C ASN A 264 18.64 22.75 -14.19
N SER A 265 19.98 22.69 -14.18
CA SER A 265 20.80 22.88 -13.00
C SER A 265 21.51 24.22 -13.13
N ILE A 266 21.28 25.11 -12.16
CA ILE A 266 21.66 26.51 -12.25
C ILE A 266 22.39 26.92 -10.98
N GLN A 267 23.53 27.59 -11.15
CA GLN A 267 24.28 28.21 -10.06
C GLN A 267 24.20 29.72 -10.17
N PHE A 268 23.94 30.38 -9.06
CA PHE A 268 23.99 31.83 -8.94
C PHE A 268 25.17 32.21 -8.06
N ALA A 269 26.06 33.08 -8.55
CA ALA A 269 27.07 33.73 -7.74
C ALA A 269 26.68 35.19 -7.53
N TYR A 270 26.82 35.67 -6.31
CA TYR A 270 26.40 37.01 -5.91
C TYR A 270 27.41 37.66 -4.96
N ALA A 271 27.35 38.99 -4.88
CA ALA A 271 28.21 39.80 -4.03
C ALA A 271 27.43 41.01 -3.53
N ALA A 272 28.05 41.78 -2.62
CA ALA A 272 27.51 43.04 -2.14
C ALA A 272 28.52 44.16 -2.33
N SER A 273 28.06 45.37 -2.63
CA SER A 273 28.89 46.56 -2.75
C SER A 273 29.19 47.18 -1.37
N PHE A 274 29.64 46.36 -0.43
CA PHE A 274 30.00 46.76 0.92
C PHE A 274 31.41 46.23 1.24
N TYR A 275 32.30 47.12 1.69
CA TYR A 275 33.74 46.83 1.77
C TYR A 275 34.28 46.78 3.20
N ASP A 276 33.47 47.15 4.19
CA ASP A 276 33.87 47.02 5.59
C ASP A 276 33.59 45.59 6.06
N LYS A 277 34.64 44.86 6.47
CA LYS A 277 34.58 43.44 6.84
C LYS A 277 33.76 42.59 5.84
N PRO A 278 34.18 42.52 4.55
CA PRO A 278 33.45 41.79 3.52
C PRO A 278 33.24 40.30 3.85
N GLU A 279 34.14 39.72 4.65
CA GLU A 279 34.06 38.33 5.13
C GLU A 279 32.87 38.04 6.07
N GLU A 280 32.28 39.08 6.68
CA GLU A 280 31.14 38.96 7.60
C GLU A 280 29.80 39.34 6.94
N ILE A 281 29.80 39.64 5.63
CA ILE A 281 28.58 39.85 4.86
C ILE A 281 27.81 38.53 4.78
N ARG A 282 26.50 38.61 4.99
CA ARG A 282 25.60 37.46 4.86
C ARG A 282 24.58 37.69 3.77
N PHE A 283 24.22 36.62 3.07
CA PHE A 283 23.26 36.61 1.99
C PHE A 283 22.05 35.76 2.37
N SER A 284 20.89 36.19 1.91
CA SER A 284 19.66 35.42 1.92
C SER A 284 19.11 35.44 0.51
N TYR A 285 18.69 34.27 0.02
CA TYR A 285 18.17 34.11 -1.33
C TYR A 285 16.77 33.51 -1.31
N PHE A 286 16.06 33.72 -2.41
CA PHE A 286 14.70 33.28 -2.61
C PHE A 286 14.50 32.94 -4.09
N LEU A 287 13.89 31.80 -4.40
CA LEU A 287 13.63 31.37 -5.77
C LEU A 287 12.13 31.15 -5.95
N GLU A 288 11.46 32.18 -6.46
CA GLU A 288 10.04 32.13 -6.82
C GLU A 288 9.82 31.04 -7.87
N GLY A 289 8.80 30.21 -7.67
CA GLY A 289 8.52 29.03 -8.50
C GLY A 289 9.20 27.74 -8.01
N TYR A 290 10.11 27.81 -7.02
CA TYR A 290 10.70 26.64 -6.37
C TYR A 290 10.26 26.50 -4.90
N ARG A 291 10.38 27.57 -4.09
CA ARG A 291 9.93 27.62 -2.68
C ARG A 291 9.44 29.02 -2.35
N ASP A 292 8.51 29.14 -1.41
CA ASP A 292 7.83 30.41 -1.04
C ASP A 292 8.39 31.10 0.23
N TYR A 293 9.68 30.93 0.54
CA TYR A 293 10.32 31.58 1.69
C TYR A 293 11.80 31.88 1.45
N TRP A 294 12.33 32.90 2.14
CA TRP A 294 13.75 33.27 2.11
C TRP A 294 14.63 32.24 2.82
N SER A 295 15.83 32.00 2.30
CA SER A 295 16.82 31.14 2.94
C SER A 295 17.30 31.74 4.28
N ALA A 296 17.85 30.87 5.14
CA ALA A 296 18.66 31.34 6.26
C ALA A 296 19.85 32.18 5.75
N TRP A 297 20.28 33.12 6.58
CA TRP A 297 21.45 33.97 6.30
C TRP A 297 22.73 33.13 6.27
N SER A 298 23.46 33.19 5.16
CA SER A 298 24.71 32.45 4.95
C SER A 298 25.82 33.38 4.46
N SER A 299 27.08 33.09 4.80
CA SER A 299 28.25 33.78 4.23
C SER A 299 28.64 33.25 2.85
N GLU A 300 27.99 32.19 2.35
CA GLU A 300 28.28 31.61 1.04
C GLU A 300 27.86 32.55 -0.09
N PRO A 301 28.80 33.01 -0.96
CA PRO A 301 28.52 33.96 -2.05
C PRO A 301 27.92 33.29 -3.29
N LYS A 302 27.43 32.05 -3.16
CA LYS A 302 26.84 31.29 -4.25
C LYS A 302 25.78 30.31 -3.75
N VAL A 303 24.84 29.99 -4.62
CA VAL A 303 23.85 28.94 -4.40
C VAL A 303 23.66 28.10 -5.66
N PHE A 304 23.39 26.81 -5.47
CA PHE A 304 23.17 25.85 -6.54
C PHE A 304 21.77 25.25 -6.42
N PHE A 305 21.02 25.28 -7.53
CA PHE A 305 19.73 24.62 -7.67
C PHE A 305 19.86 23.52 -8.72
N SER A 306 19.54 22.29 -8.34
CA SER A 306 19.55 21.14 -9.24
C SER A 306 18.15 20.75 -9.68
N ASN A 307 18.06 20.20 -10.89
CA ASN A 307 16.88 19.52 -11.42
C ASN A 307 15.58 20.34 -11.31
N LEU A 308 15.65 21.62 -11.67
CA LEU A 308 14.47 22.48 -11.63
C LEU A 308 13.43 22.00 -12.66
N SER A 309 12.15 22.05 -12.26
CA SER A 309 11.04 21.64 -13.12
C SER A 309 10.77 22.66 -14.23
N PRO A 310 10.03 22.31 -15.29
CA PRO A 310 9.64 23.29 -16.30
C PRO A 310 8.72 24.35 -15.68
N GLY A 311 8.99 25.62 -15.94
CA GLY A 311 8.25 26.72 -15.34
C GLY A 311 8.96 28.06 -15.39
N HIS A 312 8.31 29.07 -14.83
CA HIS A 312 8.84 30.43 -14.69
C HIS A 312 9.45 30.61 -13.31
N TYR A 313 10.66 31.16 -13.26
CA TYR A 313 11.39 31.34 -12.02
C TYR A 313 11.92 32.76 -11.90
N VAL A 314 11.94 33.27 -10.67
CA VAL A 314 12.60 34.54 -10.34
C VAL A 314 13.52 34.30 -9.15
N PHE A 315 14.82 34.34 -9.41
CA PHE A 315 15.83 34.32 -8.36
C PHE A 315 15.98 35.71 -7.76
N ARG A 316 15.97 35.80 -6.44
CA ARG A 316 16.09 37.03 -5.66
C ARG A 316 17.14 36.82 -4.59
N VAL A 317 18.00 37.81 -4.39
CA VAL A 317 19.04 37.76 -3.36
C VAL A 317 19.21 39.13 -2.72
N LYS A 318 19.37 39.12 -1.40
CA LYS A 318 19.71 40.31 -0.61
C LYS A 318 20.87 40.02 0.32
N ALA A 319 21.67 41.03 0.58
CA ALA A 319 22.81 40.97 1.47
C ALA A 319 22.55 41.76 2.75
N ARG A 320 23.22 41.37 3.83
CA ARG A 320 23.21 42.05 5.13
C ARG A 320 24.64 42.27 5.56
N ASN A 321 24.95 43.52 5.87
CA ASN A 321 26.28 43.88 6.34
C ASN A 321 26.48 43.54 7.83
N ILE A 322 27.69 43.76 8.34
CA ILE A 322 28.04 43.47 9.73
C ILE A 322 27.20 44.27 10.73
N TYR A 323 26.72 45.45 10.34
CA TYR A 323 25.90 46.35 11.16
C TYR A 323 24.42 45.98 11.18
N GLY A 324 24.01 45.05 10.32
CA GLY A 324 22.65 44.55 10.21
C GLY A 324 21.79 45.27 9.18
N ALA A 325 22.33 46.24 8.44
CA ALA A 325 21.66 46.90 7.34
C ALA A 325 21.51 45.93 6.16
N GLU A 326 20.32 45.89 5.57
CA GLU A 326 20.01 45.06 4.40
C GLU A 326 20.21 45.89 3.12
N GLY A 327 20.92 45.32 2.15
CA GLY A 327 21.15 45.93 0.86
C GLY A 327 19.93 45.79 -0.08
N GLU A 328 19.93 46.58 -1.15
CA GLU A 328 18.96 46.47 -2.22
C GLU A 328 18.97 45.04 -2.82
N GLU A 329 17.79 44.47 -3.03
CA GLU A 329 17.59 43.15 -3.62
C GLU A 329 18.00 43.14 -5.10
N ALA A 330 18.74 42.10 -5.50
CA ALA A 330 19.00 41.79 -6.90
C ALA A 330 18.09 40.63 -7.34
N SER A 331 17.49 40.77 -8.52
CA SER A 331 16.58 39.78 -9.09
C SER A 331 16.98 39.36 -10.50
N PHE A 332 16.79 38.08 -10.83
CA PHE A 332 16.97 37.52 -12.17
C PHE A 332 15.86 36.52 -12.49
N ALA A 333 15.08 36.80 -13.52
CA ALA A 333 14.01 35.95 -14.03
C ALA A 333 14.52 35.07 -15.18
N PHE A 334 14.06 33.82 -15.24
CA PHE A 334 14.35 32.85 -16.28
C PHE A 334 13.21 31.83 -16.44
N ILE A 335 13.19 31.12 -17.56
CA ILE A 335 12.16 30.12 -17.87
C ILE A 335 12.84 28.79 -18.16
N ILE A 336 12.38 27.71 -17.57
CA ILE A 336 12.82 26.35 -17.92
C ILE A 336 11.80 25.75 -18.86
N LEU A 337 12.23 25.48 -20.09
CA LEU A 337 11.40 24.89 -21.12
C LEU A 337 11.07 23.43 -20.78
N PRO A 338 9.86 22.94 -21.12
CA PRO A 338 9.56 21.52 -21.05
C PRO A 338 10.51 20.70 -21.94
N PRO A 339 10.79 19.43 -21.59
CA PRO A 339 11.57 18.56 -22.46
C PRO A 339 10.85 18.32 -23.80
N TRP A 340 11.60 18.11 -24.88
CA TRP A 340 11.07 18.01 -26.24
C TRP A 340 9.98 16.94 -26.40
N TYR A 341 10.10 15.81 -25.68
CA TYR A 341 9.13 14.70 -25.70
C TYR A 341 7.81 15.00 -24.96
N ARG A 342 7.69 16.14 -24.28
CA ARG A 342 6.45 16.65 -23.66
C ARG A 342 5.90 17.90 -24.35
N THR A 343 6.33 18.16 -25.59
CA THR A 343 5.81 19.27 -26.40
C THR A 343 4.55 18.86 -27.16
N ILE A 344 3.70 19.83 -27.52
CA ILE A 344 2.52 19.60 -28.37
C ILE A 344 2.91 18.91 -29.69
N PHE A 345 4.03 19.31 -30.29
CA PHE A 345 4.57 18.68 -31.48
C PHE A 345 4.91 17.19 -31.27
N ALA A 346 5.52 16.83 -30.13
CA ALA A 346 5.80 15.42 -29.80
C ALA A 346 4.50 14.61 -29.62
N TYR A 347 3.47 15.18 -28.98
CA TYR A 347 2.17 14.51 -28.87
C TYR A 347 1.51 14.31 -30.24
N ILE A 348 1.57 15.30 -31.13
CA ILE A 348 1.11 15.16 -32.53
C ILE A 348 1.89 14.05 -33.22
N MET A 349 3.22 14.01 -33.06
CA MET A 349 4.06 12.96 -33.64
C MET A 349 3.72 11.57 -33.08
N TYR A 350 3.43 11.43 -31.79
CA TYR A 350 2.99 10.16 -31.19
C TYR A 350 1.68 9.67 -31.80
N VAL A 351 0.71 10.57 -32.00
CA VAL A 351 -0.55 10.25 -32.67
C VAL A 351 -0.29 9.83 -34.12
N VAL A 352 0.55 10.56 -34.84
CA VAL A 352 0.92 10.25 -36.23
C VAL A 352 1.59 8.88 -36.33
N VAL A 353 2.58 8.59 -35.47
CA VAL A 353 3.24 7.29 -35.41
C VAL A 353 2.24 6.19 -35.06
N ALA A 354 1.34 6.40 -34.10
CA ALA A 354 0.30 5.43 -33.76
C ALA A 354 -0.65 5.16 -34.94
N VAL A 355 -1.06 6.20 -35.68
CA VAL A 355 -1.86 6.05 -36.91
C VAL A 355 -1.09 5.29 -37.99
N PHE A 356 0.19 5.59 -38.22
CA PHE A 356 1.03 4.84 -39.15
C PHE A 356 1.26 3.40 -38.72
N LEU A 357 1.32 3.13 -37.41
CA LEU A 357 1.50 1.78 -36.85
C LEU A 357 0.21 0.98 -37.04
N VAL A 358 -0.95 1.55 -36.72
CA VAL A 358 -2.28 0.96 -37.01
C VAL A 358 -2.44 0.74 -38.52
N TRP A 359 -2.14 1.74 -39.34
CA TRP A 359 -2.18 1.63 -40.80
C TRP A 359 -1.20 0.56 -41.31
N GLY A 360 -0.01 0.47 -40.72
CA GLY A 360 1.00 -0.53 -41.03
C GLY A 360 0.53 -1.94 -40.69
N ILE A 361 -0.08 -2.15 -39.52
CA ILE A 361 -0.71 -3.42 -39.12
C ILE A 361 -1.84 -3.79 -40.07
N VAL A 362 -2.74 -2.85 -40.36
CA VAL A 362 -3.84 -3.06 -41.31
C VAL A 362 -3.29 -3.43 -42.68
N LYS A 363 -2.32 -2.68 -43.21
CA LYS A 363 -1.71 -2.92 -44.51
C LYS A 363 -0.90 -4.21 -44.57
N TYR A 364 -0.23 -4.58 -43.47
CA TYR A 364 0.44 -5.86 -43.33
C TYR A 364 -0.57 -7.01 -43.38
N ASN A 365 -1.66 -6.93 -42.61
CA ASN A 365 -2.73 -7.93 -42.63
C ASN A 365 -3.41 -8.00 -44.01
N THR A 366 -3.68 -6.87 -44.66
CA THR A 366 -4.24 -6.84 -46.02
C THR A 366 -3.27 -7.43 -47.03
N ARG A 367 -1.97 -7.16 -46.94
CA ARG A 367 -0.95 -7.77 -47.80
C ARG A 367 -0.82 -9.27 -47.55
N ARG A 368 -0.85 -9.72 -46.31
CA ARG A 368 -0.90 -11.14 -45.94
C ARG A 368 -2.09 -11.82 -46.61
N LEU A 369 -3.29 -11.24 -46.48
CA LEU A 369 -4.52 -11.71 -47.10
C LEU A 369 -4.44 -11.74 -48.64
N GLN A 370 -3.82 -10.73 -49.26
CA GLN A 370 -3.66 -10.67 -50.72
C GLN A 370 -2.62 -11.67 -51.26
N LEU A 371 -1.50 -11.87 -50.55
CA LEU A 371 -0.49 -12.88 -50.89
C LEU A 371 -1.03 -14.30 -50.72
N GLU A 372 -1.86 -14.51 -49.71
CA GLU A 372 -2.60 -15.76 -49.51
C GLU A 372 -3.62 -15.97 -50.64
N LYS A 373 -4.35 -14.93 -51.05
CA LYS A 373 -5.27 -14.97 -52.20
C LYS A 373 -4.57 -15.28 -53.53
N ILE A 374 -3.43 -14.64 -53.83
CA ILE A 374 -2.66 -14.89 -55.07
C ILE A 374 -2.05 -16.30 -55.07
N ARG A 375 -1.58 -16.79 -53.91
CA ARG A 375 -1.15 -18.18 -53.72
C ARG A 375 -2.31 -19.15 -53.98
N LEU A 376 -3.53 -18.82 -53.53
CA LEU A 376 -4.73 -19.60 -53.84
C LEU A 376 -5.10 -19.56 -55.32
N GLU A 377 -5.02 -18.42 -56.00
CA GLU A 377 -5.38 -18.29 -57.43
C GLU A 377 -4.42 -19.06 -58.36
N GLY A 378 -3.12 -19.10 -58.04
CA GLY A 378 -2.15 -19.94 -58.75
C GLY A 378 -2.39 -21.44 -58.58
N ILE A 379 -2.80 -21.86 -57.38
CA ILE A 379 -3.20 -23.26 -57.08
C ILE A 379 -4.51 -23.62 -57.79
N VAL A 380 -5.46 -22.68 -57.91
CA VAL A 380 -6.76 -22.90 -58.55
C VAL A 380 -6.61 -23.16 -60.06
N GLN A 381 -5.70 -22.49 -60.77
CA GLN A 381 -5.51 -22.74 -62.22
C GLN A 381 -4.88 -24.10 -62.51
N GLU A 382 -3.90 -24.53 -61.71
CA GLU A 382 -3.30 -25.88 -61.81
C GLU A 382 -4.32 -26.97 -61.44
N ARG A 383 -5.12 -26.72 -60.39
CA ARG A 383 -6.25 -27.58 -59.98
C ARG A 383 -7.38 -27.63 -61.01
N THR A 384 -7.59 -26.63 -61.86
CA THR A 384 -8.74 -26.62 -62.80
C THR A 384 -8.63 -27.68 -63.89
N ALA A 385 -7.40 -28.01 -64.35
CA ALA A 385 -7.16 -29.09 -65.30
C ALA A 385 -7.22 -30.48 -64.63
N GLU A 386 -6.85 -30.58 -63.35
CA GLU A 386 -6.90 -31.80 -62.57
C GLU A 386 -8.31 -32.13 -62.05
N ILE A 387 -9.13 -31.09 -61.78
CA ILE A 387 -10.53 -31.18 -61.31
C ILE A 387 -11.47 -31.82 -62.34
N LEU A 388 -11.28 -31.61 -63.65
CA LEU A 388 -12.11 -32.29 -64.66
C LEU A 388 -11.88 -33.81 -64.68
N LYS A 389 -10.69 -34.26 -64.23
CA LYS A 389 -10.35 -35.67 -64.10
C LYS A 389 -10.83 -36.25 -62.76
N GLN A 390 -10.67 -35.49 -61.66
CA GLN A 390 -11.13 -35.87 -60.32
C GLN A 390 -12.66 -35.81 -60.14
N LYS A 391 -13.37 -34.94 -60.84
CA LYS A 391 -14.84 -34.81 -60.75
C LYS A 391 -15.56 -36.10 -61.19
N LYS A 392 -15.03 -36.80 -62.20
CA LYS A 392 -15.56 -38.09 -62.68
C LYS A 392 -15.29 -39.25 -61.70
N GLU A 393 -14.29 -39.09 -60.84
CA GLU A 393 -13.90 -40.08 -59.82
C GLU A 393 -14.69 -39.86 -58.51
N ILE A 394 -15.00 -38.60 -58.17
CA ILE A 394 -15.78 -38.21 -56.98
C ILE A 394 -17.27 -38.59 -57.11
N GLU A 395 -17.88 -38.53 -58.29
CA GLU A 395 -19.27 -39.00 -58.48
C GLU A 395 -19.41 -40.50 -58.16
N ASN A 396 -18.46 -41.33 -58.58
CA ASN A 396 -18.46 -42.76 -58.27
C ASN A 396 -18.25 -43.06 -56.77
N GLN A 397 -17.44 -42.26 -56.07
CA GLN A 397 -17.23 -42.42 -54.62
C GLN A 397 -18.47 -41.98 -53.80
N ARG A 398 -19.19 -40.96 -54.25
CA ARG A 398 -20.41 -40.48 -53.56
C ARG A 398 -21.52 -41.52 -53.59
N ASP A 399 -21.68 -42.21 -54.71
CA ASP A 399 -22.70 -43.26 -54.87
C ASP A 399 -22.35 -44.53 -54.07
N GLN A 400 -21.06 -44.86 -53.93
CA GLN A 400 -20.61 -45.94 -53.03
C GLN A 400 -20.84 -45.62 -51.54
N ILE A 401 -20.58 -44.38 -51.10
CA ILE A 401 -20.78 -43.97 -49.70
C ILE A 401 -22.27 -43.92 -49.33
N ALA A 402 -23.13 -43.49 -50.25
CA ALA A 402 -24.57 -43.48 -50.03
C ALA A 402 -25.16 -44.90 -49.90
N ALA A 403 -24.64 -45.87 -50.66
CA ALA A 403 -25.00 -47.27 -50.53
C ALA A 403 -24.53 -47.87 -49.20
N GLN A 404 -23.26 -47.63 -48.80
CA GLN A 404 -22.73 -48.13 -47.51
C GLN A 404 -23.47 -47.57 -46.29
N LYS A 405 -23.88 -46.30 -46.32
CA LYS A 405 -24.66 -45.70 -45.22
C LYS A 405 -26.05 -46.33 -45.08
N LYS A 406 -26.68 -46.71 -46.19
CA LYS A 406 -27.97 -47.40 -46.19
C LYS A 406 -27.85 -48.81 -45.61
N ASP A 407 -26.84 -49.58 -46.03
CA ASP A 407 -26.62 -50.94 -45.54
C ASP A 407 -26.29 -50.99 -44.03
N ILE A 408 -25.52 -50.02 -43.52
CA ILE A 408 -25.24 -49.90 -42.08
C ILE A 408 -26.52 -49.55 -41.31
N THR A 409 -27.34 -48.63 -41.82
CA THR A 409 -28.60 -48.24 -41.16
C THR A 409 -29.58 -49.42 -41.12
N ASP A 410 -29.73 -50.15 -42.23
CA ASP A 410 -30.60 -51.33 -42.32
C ASP A 410 -30.13 -52.46 -41.37
N SER A 411 -28.81 -52.61 -41.17
CA SER A 411 -28.23 -53.58 -40.22
C SER A 411 -28.50 -53.22 -38.76
N ILE A 412 -28.47 -51.93 -38.41
CA ILE A 412 -28.78 -51.46 -37.04
C ILE A 412 -30.28 -51.54 -36.76
N VAL A 413 -31.14 -51.26 -37.75
CA VAL A 413 -32.59 -51.47 -37.65
C VAL A 413 -32.91 -52.96 -37.44
N TYR A 414 -32.18 -53.86 -38.11
CA TYR A 414 -32.30 -55.29 -37.87
C TYR A 414 -31.88 -55.70 -36.45
N ALA A 415 -30.76 -55.15 -35.94
CA ALA A 415 -30.32 -55.37 -34.55
C ALA A 415 -31.37 -54.91 -33.52
N SER A 416 -32.07 -53.79 -33.78
CA SER A 416 -33.17 -53.31 -32.95
C SER A 416 -34.35 -54.29 -32.89
N ARG A 417 -34.70 -54.91 -34.02
CA ARG A 417 -35.74 -55.96 -34.03
C ARG A 417 -35.33 -57.16 -33.18
N ILE A 418 -34.05 -57.55 -33.20
CA ILE A 418 -33.55 -58.64 -32.35
C ILE A 418 -33.63 -58.23 -30.88
N GLN A 419 -33.13 -57.04 -30.53
CA GLN A 419 -33.15 -56.55 -29.16
C GLN A 419 -34.57 -56.49 -28.59
N GLN A 420 -35.52 -55.94 -29.35
CA GLN A 420 -36.93 -55.87 -28.97
C GLN A 420 -37.59 -57.25 -28.81
N ALA A 421 -37.15 -58.26 -29.57
CA ALA A 421 -37.69 -59.61 -29.47
C ALA A 421 -37.20 -60.37 -28.21
N VAL A 422 -36.05 -59.97 -27.65
CA VAL A 422 -35.49 -60.57 -26.42
C VAL A 422 -36.03 -59.87 -25.16
N LEU A 423 -36.46 -58.61 -25.27
CA LEU A 423 -37.13 -57.92 -24.17
C LEU A 423 -38.40 -58.68 -23.74
N PRO A 424 -38.62 -58.85 -22.42
CA PRO A 424 -39.76 -59.60 -21.93
C PRO A 424 -41.07 -58.89 -22.27
N THR A 425 -42.10 -59.65 -22.63
CA THR A 425 -43.42 -59.09 -22.90
C THR A 425 -44.07 -58.62 -21.59
N GLU A 426 -44.69 -57.43 -21.60
CA GLU A 426 -45.40 -56.83 -20.45
C GLU A 426 -46.51 -57.71 -19.85
N LYS A 427 -46.90 -58.82 -20.51
CA LYS A 427 -47.90 -59.79 -20.03
C LYS A 427 -47.58 -60.35 -18.65
N ILE A 428 -46.32 -60.72 -18.38
CA ILE A 428 -45.93 -61.29 -17.07
C ILE A 428 -46.09 -60.25 -15.95
N LEU A 429 -45.74 -59.00 -16.22
CA LEU A 429 -45.88 -57.90 -15.27
C LEU A 429 -47.36 -57.55 -15.06
N ALA A 430 -48.18 -57.54 -16.12
CA ALA A 430 -49.62 -57.28 -16.04
C ALA A 430 -50.39 -58.33 -15.22
N GLU A 431 -49.97 -59.59 -15.26
CA GLU A 431 -50.59 -60.67 -14.47
C GLU A 431 -50.25 -60.58 -12.97
N GLN A 432 -49.02 -60.16 -12.63
CA GLN A 432 -48.56 -60.14 -11.25
C GLN A 432 -48.75 -58.78 -10.60
N VAL A 433 -48.49 -57.67 -11.28
CA VAL A 433 -48.63 -56.31 -10.75
C VAL A 433 -49.49 -55.47 -11.69
N PRO A 434 -50.83 -55.51 -11.57
CA PRO A 434 -51.73 -54.87 -12.54
C PRO A 434 -51.54 -53.35 -12.67
N GLU A 435 -51.22 -52.67 -11.57
CA GLU A 435 -50.88 -51.24 -11.56
C GLU A 435 -49.37 -51.05 -11.79
N HIS A 436 -48.95 -50.99 -13.05
CA HIS A 436 -47.54 -50.76 -13.42
C HIS A 436 -47.38 -49.92 -14.70
N PHE A 437 -46.14 -49.49 -14.95
CA PHE A 437 -45.70 -48.97 -16.23
C PHE A 437 -44.22 -49.26 -16.48
N ILE A 438 -43.85 -49.26 -17.77
CA ILE A 438 -42.46 -49.24 -18.24
C ILE A 438 -42.34 -48.05 -19.21
N LEU A 439 -41.48 -47.09 -18.87
CA LEU A 439 -41.04 -46.02 -19.75
C LEU A 439 -39.65 -46.40 -20.27
N PHE A 440 -39.54 -46.67 -21.57
CA PHE A 440 -38.29 -47.10 -22.21
C PHE A 440 -38.08 -46.30 -23.49
N LYS A 441 -37.03 -45.47 -23.53
CA LYS A 441 -36.70 -44.58 -24.65
C LYS A 441 -35.22 -44.69 -24.99
N PRO A 442 -34.86 -45.50 -25.99
CA PRO A 442 -33.49 -45.57 -26.50
C PRO A 442 -33.04 -44.23 -27.09
N ARG A 443 -31.77 -43.88 -26.91
CA ARG A 443 -31.12 -42.69 -27.50
C ARG A 443 -30.87 -42.87 -28.99
N ASP A 444 -30.37 -44.03 -29.37
CA ASP A 444 -30.11 -44.46 -30.75
C ASP A 444 -31.14 -45.52 -31.19
N ILE A 445 -30.97 -46.14 -32.37
CA ILE A 445 -31.87 -47.20 -32.88
C ILE A 445 -31.91 -48.44 -31.95
N VAL A 446 -30.86 -48.64 -31.14
CA VAL A 446 -30.71 -49.71 -30.15
C VAL A 446 -30.17 -49.12 -28.84
N SER A 447 -30.51 -49.75 -27.71
CA SER A 447 -30.32 -49.24 -26.35
C SER A 447 -29.24 -50.01 -25.58
N GLY A 448 -28.46 -49.37 -24.72
CA GLY A 448 -27.71 -50.02 -23.64
C GLY A 448 -28.61 -50.41 -22.46
N ASP A 449 -29.66 -49.62 -22.20
CA ASP A 449 -30.66 -49.94 -21.18
C ASP A 449 -31.51 -51.16 -21.56
N PHE A 450 -31.86 -51.97 -20.56
CA PHE A 450 -32.88 -53.00 -20.70
C PHE A 450 -33.64 -53.25 -19.40
N TYR A 451 -34.84 -53.79 -19.54
CA TYR A 451 -35.60 -54.32 -18.42
C TYR A 451 -35.74 -55.83 -18.57
N TRP A 452 -35.73 -56.54 -17.45
CA TRP A 452 -35.91 -57.99 -17.42
C TRP A 452 -36.89 -58.40 -16.33
N ILE A 453 -37.86 -59.22 -16.69
CA ILE A 453 -38.99 -59.58 -15.83
C ILE A 453 -39.27 -61.06 -16.01
N THR A 454 -39.33 -61.80 -14.91
CA THR A 454 -39.73 -63.21 -14.93
C THR A 454 -40.45 -63.62 -13.66
N GLN A 455 -41.09 -64.78 -13.71
CA GLN A 455 -41.72 -65.40 -12.55
C GLN A 455 -41.20 -66.83 -12.38
N LYS A 456 -40.75 -67.16 -11.17
CA LYS A 456 -40.36 -68.51 -10.76
C LYS A 456 -41.13 -68.87 -9.50
N GLY A 457 -42.12 -69.74 -9.62
CA GLY A 457 -43.04 -70.07 -8.54
C GLY A 457 -43.84 -68.84 -8.07
N LYS A 458 -43.81 -68.54 -6.77
CA LYS A 458 -44.50 -67.37 -6.15
C LYS A 458 -43.65 -66.10 -6.09
N ARG A 459 -42.48 -66.10 -6.75
CA ARG A 459 -41.57 -64.97 -6.81
C ARG A 459 -41.61 -64.30 -8.17
N THR A 460 -41.74 -62.98 -8.18
CA THR A 460 -41.65 -62.15 -9.37
C THR A 460 -40.37 -61.34 -9.31
N TYR A 461 -39.54 -61.43 -10.36
CA TYR A 461 -38.27 -60.75 -10.49
C TYR A 461 -38.44 -59.59 -11.46
N ILE A 462 -38.00 -58.40 -11.07
CA ILE A 462 -38.09 -57.17 -11.87
C ILE A 462 -36.72 -56.52 -11.86
N VAL A 463 -36.17 -56.26 -13.03
CA VAL A 463 -34.85 -55.67 -13.24
C VAL A 463 -34.97 -54.46 -14.14
N ALA A 464 -34.34 -53.36 -13.74
CA ALA A 464 -33.97 -52.26 -14.62
C ALA A 464 -32.44 -52.18 -14.65
N ALA A 465 -31.87 -52.17 -15.85
CA ALA A 465 -30.43 -52.21 -16.04
C ALA A 465 -29.99 -51.19 -17.10
N ASP A 466 -28.82 -50.64 -16.87
CA ASP A 466 -28.11 -49.64 -17.65
C ASP A 466 -26.72 -50.19 -17.94
N CYS A 467 -26.40 -50.39 -19.22
CA CYS A 467 -25.15 -51.01 -19.63
C CYS A 467 -24.14 -49.96 -20.10
N THR A 468 -22.85 -50.25 -19.94
CA THR A 468 -21.80 -49.34 -20.41
C THR A 468 -21.89 -49.13 -21.92
N GLY A 469 -22.06 -47.86 -22.31
CA GLY A 469 -22.15 -47.42 -23.69
C GLY A 469 -23.57 -47.47 -24.27
N HIS A 470 -23.83 -46.63 -25.28
CA HIS A 470 -25.10 -46.54 -25.97
C HIS A 470 -24.99 -47.09 -27.41
N GLY A 471 -26.11 -47.27 -28.11
CA GLY A 471 -26.09 -47.77 -29.48
C GLY A 471 -25.65 -49.23 -29.58
N VAL A 472 -25.01 -49.62 -30.69
CA VAL A 472 -24.75 -51.04 -31.01
C VAL A 472 -23.92 -51.78 -29.95
N PRO A 473 -22.82 -51.24 -29.40
CA PRO A 473 -22.07 -51.90 -28.34
C PRO A 473 -22.89 -52.09 -27.05
N GLY A 474 -23.66 -51.07 -26.64
CA GLY A 474 -24.56 -51.14 -25.49
C GLY A 474 -25.61 -52.23 -25.67
N ALA A 475 -26.20 -52.32 -26.86
CA ALA A 475 -27.23 -53.32 -27.16
C ALA A 475 -26.75 -54.78 -27.04
N PHE A 476 -25.48 -55.05 -27.38
CA PHE A 476 -24.87 -56.36 -27.14
C PHE A 476 -24.74 -56.65 -25.65
N MET A 477 -24.34 -55.65 -24.86
CA MET A 477 -24.26 -55.78 -23.40
C MET A 477 -25.63 -56.05 -22.78
N SER A 478 -26.67 -55.37 -23.24
CA SER A 478 -28.04 -55.62 -22.79
C SER A 478 -28.50 -57.05 -23.07
N MET A 479 -28.23 -57.56 -24.28
CA MET A 479 -28.58 -58.93 -24.64
C MET A 479 -27.84 -59.97 -23.81
N LEU A 480 -26.55 -59.75 -23.52
CA LEU A 480 -25.77 -60.61 -22.63
C LEU A 480 -26.33 -60.58 -21.20
N GLY A 481 -26.63 -59.39 -20.67
CA GLY A 481 -27.26 -59.22 -19.36
C GLY A 481 -28.57 -59.99 -19.23
N MET A 482 -29.48 -59.85 -20.20
CA MET A 482 -30.73 -60.61 -20.25
C MET A 482 -30.51 -62.13 -20.34
N SER A 483 -29.53 -62.57 -21.13
CA SER A 483 -29.21 -64.00 -21.25
C SER A 483 -28.67 -64.58 -19.95
N PHE A 484 -27.77 -63.87 -19.27
CA PHE A 484 -27.22 -64.31 -17.98
C PHE A 484 -28.27 -64.30 -16.88
N LEU A 485 -29.14 -63.29 -16.83
CA LEU A 485 -30.27 -63.28 -15.89
C LEU A 485 -31.22 -64.46 -16.11
N ASN A 486 -31.54 -64.78 -17.36
CA ASN A 486 -32.33 -65.97 -17.69
C ASN A 486 -31.63 -67.25 -17.22
N GLU A 487 -30.33 -67.38 -17.44
CA GLU A 487 -29.55 -68.54 -17.01
C GLU A 487 -29.50 -68.67 -15.48
N ILE A 488 -29.11 -67.61 -14.77
CA ILE A 488 -29.00 -67.60 -13.31
C ILE A 488 -30.36 -67.88 -12.70
N VAL A 489 -31.39 -67.09 -13.01
CA VAL A 489 -32.67 -67.21 -12.29
C VAL A 489 -33.45 -68.47 -12.69
N LEU A 490 -33.46 -68.86 -13.96
CA LEU A 490 -34.29 -69.99 -14.41
C LEU A 490 -33.59 -71.35 -14.31
N LYS A 491 -32.26 -71.41 -14.44
CA LYS A 491 -31.52 -72.69 -14.46
C LYS A 491 -30.78 -73.01 -13.17
N SER A 492 -30.42 -72.02 -12.35
CA SER A 492 -29.78 -72.27 -11.04
C SER A 492 -30.80 -72.19 -9.89
N ASP A 493 -30.43 -72.69 -8.70
CA ASP A 493 -31.27 -72.65 -7.48
C ASP A 493 -31.12 -71.33 -6.71
N VAL A 494 -30.59 -70.31 -7.36
CA VAL A 494 -30.29 -69.01 -6.75
C VAL A 494 -31.54 -68.18 -6.69
N ASN A 495 -31.83 -67.68 -5.50
CA ASN A 495 -33.13 -67.13 -5.16
C ASN A 495 -33.05 -65.78 -4.44
N GLU A 496 -31.87 -65.36 -4.01
CA GLU A 496 -31.63 -64.12 -3.28
C GLU A 496 -31.06 -63.04 -4.22
N PRO A 497 -31.53 -61.79 -4.13
CA PRO A 497 -31.18 -60.77 -5.12
C PRO A 497 -29.68 -60.44 -5.10
N ALA A 498 -29.05 -60.39 -3.92
CA ALA A 498 -27.61 -60.15 -3.80
C ALA A 498 -26.78 -61.26 -4.47
N GLN A 499 -27.17 -62.53 -4.30
CA GLN A 499 -26.47 -63.64 -4.93
C GLN A 499 -26.62 -63.61 -6.45
N ILE A 500 -27.80 -63.26 -6.96
CA ILE A 500 -28.02 -63.09 -8.41
C ILE A 500 -27.09 -62.03 -8.98
N LEU A 501 -26.92 -60.88 -8.30
CA LEU A 501 -26.00 -59.83 -8.76
C LEU A 501 -24.53 -60.26 -8.72
N ASN A 502 -24.13 -61.03 -7.69
CA ASN A 502 -22.77 -61.57 -7.62
C ASN A 502 -22.49 -62.57 -8.75
N GLU A 503 -23.42 -63.48 -9.05
CA GLU A 503 -23.25 -64.42 -10.16
C GLU A 503 -23.30 -63.73 -11.52
N LEU A 504 -24.16 -62.72 -11.67
CA LEU A 504 -24.21 -61.90 -12.87
C LEU A 504 -22.88 -61.18 -13.11
N ARG A 505 -22.27 -60.64 -12.06
CA ARG A 505 -20.92 -60.03 -12.13
C ARG A 505 -19.88 -61.04 -12.60
N GLU A 506 -19.84 -62.23 -12.01
CA GLU A 506 -18.88 -63.27 -12.40
C GLU A 506 -19.07 -63.72 -13.86
N HIS A 507 -20.32 -63.86 -14.29
CA HIS A 507 -20.66 -64.20 -15.68
C HIS A 507 -20.18 -63.10 -16.65
N VAL A 508 -20.43 -61.83 -16.34
CA VAL A 508 -19.97 -60.70 -17.17
C VAL A 508 -18.44 -60.66 -17.26
N ILE A 509 -17.73 -60.76 -16.13
CA ILE A 509 -16.25 -60.72 -16.09
C ILE A 509 -15.65 -61.90 -16.88
N THR A 510 -16.16 -63.11 -16.64
CA THR A 510 -15.63 -64.34 -17.26
C THR A 510 -15.88 -64.35 -18.77
N GLN A 511 -17.07 -63.95 -19.22
CA GLN A 511 -17.46 -64.02 -20.63
C GLN A 511 -16.82 -62.92 -21.46
N LEU A 512 -16.61 -61.73 -20.87
CA LEU A 512 -15.89 -60.64 -21.53
C LEU A 512 -14.38 -60.72 -21.36
N ARG A 513 -13.87 -61.73 -20.61
CA ARG A 513 -12.44 -61.98 -20.35
C ARG A 513 -11.69 -60.77 -19.77
N GLN A 514 -12.38 -60.01 -18.92
CA GLN A 514 -11.80 -58.79 -18.37
C GLN A 514 -10.62 -59.14 -17.45
N THR A 515 -9.46 -58.57 -17.72
CA THR A 515 -8.20 -58.83 -17.01
C THR A 515 -7.90 -57.80 -15.92
N GLY A 516 -8.49 -56.60 -16.04
CA GLY A 516 -8.31 -55.50 -15.10
C GLY A 516 -7.05 -54.65 -15.35
N GLU A 517 -6.37 -54.85 -16.48
CA GLU A 517 -5.22 -54.04 -16.92
C GLU A 517 -5.63 -52.59 -17.29
N GLU A 518 -4.71 -51.62 -17.15
CA GLU A 518 -4.99 -50.18 -17.31
C GLU A 518 -5.48 -49.76 -18.71
N ASN A 519 -5.27 -50.59 -19.75
CA ASN A 519 -5.62 -50.29 -21.14
C ASN A 519 -6.87 -51.04 -21.66
N GLU A 520 -7.62 -51.73 -20.81
CA GLU A 520 -8.81 -52.51 -21.21
C GLU A 520 -10.12 -51.73 -20.95
N THR A 521 -11.11 -51.87 -21.84
CA THR A 521 -12.45 -51.31 -21.65
C THR A 521 -13.18 -52.03 -20.52
N LYS A 522 -13.60 -51.28 -19.50
CA LYS A 522 -14.29 -51.81 -18.32
C LYS A 522 -15.80 -51.85 -18.57
N ASP A 523 -16.22 -52.74 -19.45
CA ASP A 523 -17.63 -52.90 -19.81
C ASP A 523 -18.40 -53.55 -18.65
N GLY A 524 -19.49 -52.94 -18.21
CA GLY A 524 -20.30 -53.44 -17.11
C GLY A 524 -21.75 -53.00 -17.23
N MET A 525 -22.49 -53.18 -16.14
CA MET A 525 -23.85 -52.67 -16.04
C MET A 525 -24.19 -52.21 -14.62
N ASP A 526 -24.98 -51.15 -14.55
CA ASP A 526 -25.64 -50.66 -13.36
C ASP A 526 -27.07 -51.18 -13.37
N LEU A 527 -27.56 -51.67 -12.24
CA LEU A 527 -28.75 -52.52 -12.24
C LEU A 527 -29.47 -52.47 -10.90
N SER A 528 -30.80 -52.39 -10.95
CA SER A 528 -31.68 -52.52 -9.78
C SER A 528 -32.54 -53.78 -9.91
N LEU A 529 -32.39 -54.72 -8.97
CA LEU A 529 -33.13 -55.98 -8.94
C LEU A 529 -34.08 -56.01 -7.75
N VAL A 530 -35.37 -56.24 -8.04
CA VAL A 530 -36.43 -56.44 -7.06
C VAL A 530 -37.02 -57.83 -7.21
N ILE A 531 -37.22 -58.50 -6.08
CA ILE A 531 -37.94 -59.77 -5.99
C ILE A 531 -39.15 -59.57 -5.09
N ILE A 532 -40.34 -59.80 -5.64
CA ILE A 532 -41.60 -59.83 -4.89
C ILE A 532 -41.85 -61.26 -4.47
N ASP A 533 -41.67 -61.58 -3.19
CA ASP A 533 -41.95 -62.90 -2.62
C ASP A 533 -43.31 -62.90 -1.90
N ARG A 534 -44.33 -63.47 -2.56
CA ARG A 534 -45.69 -63.56 -2.02
C ARG A 534 -45.88 -64.68 -0.99
N GLU A 535 -44.92 -65.58 -0.86
CA GLU A 535 -44.96 -66.63 0.15
C GLU A 535 -44.50 -66.08 1.50
N LYS A 536 -43.43 -65.27 1.47
CA LYS A 536 -42.88 -64.59 2.65
C LYS A 536 -43.54 -63.22 2.93
N ASN A 537 -44.33 -62.69 2.00
CA ASN A 537 -44.89 -61.33 2.04
C ASN A 537 -43.81 -60.25 2.21
N VAL A 538 -42.72 -60.36 1.46
CA VAL A 538 -41.62 -59.39 1.45
C VAL A 538 -41.21 -59.02 0.03
N ILE A 539 -40.60 -57.84 -0.08
CA ILE A 539 -39.91 -57.34 -1.26
C ILE A 539 -38.42 -57.37 -0.92
N GLN A 540 -37.64 -58.07 -1.73
CA GLN A 540 -36.19 -58.12 -1.57
C GLN A 540 -35.56 -57.26 -2.67
N PHE A 541 -34.57 -56.46 -2.31
CA PHE A 541 -33.87 -55.56 -3.22
C PHE A 541 -32.36 -55.75 -3.12
N SER A 542 -31.69 -55.71 -4.26
CA SER A 542 -30.25 -55.50 -4.36
C SER A 542 -29.98 -54.65 -5.59
N GLY A 543 -28.98 -53.77 -5.52
CA GLY A 543 -28.65 -52.87 -6.62
C GLY A 543 -27.16 -52.64 -6.77
N ALA A 544 -26.75 -52.45 -8.02
CA ALA A 544 -25.44 -52.01 -8.47
C ALA A 544 -25.56 -50.58 -9.00
N ASN A 545 -25.03 -49.61 -8.25
CA ASN A 545 -25.11 -48.15 -8.47
C ASN A 545 -26.51 -47.53 -8.48
N ASN A 546 -27.51 -48.20 -9.07
CA ASN A 546 -28.87 -47.70 -9.24
C ASN A 546 -29.77 -48.05 -8.03
N PRO A 547 -30.22 -47.05 -7.26
CA PRO A 547 -31.09 -47.26 -6.11
C PRO A 547 -32.54 -47.52 -6.52
N MET A 548 -33.33 -48.04 -5.58
CA MET A 548 -34.78 -48.14 -5.74
C MET A 548 -35.47 -47.03 -4.95
N TYR A 549 -36.53 -46.45 -5.53
CA TYR A 549 -37.38 -45.50 -4.82
C TYR A 549 -38.69 -46.17 -4.39
N VAL A 550 -39.08 -45.96 -3.13
CA VAL A 550 -40.29 -46.51 -2.54
C VAL A 550 -41.13 -45.38 -1.99
N VAL A 551 -42.37 -45.27 -2.45
CA VAL A 551 -43.31 -44.25 -2.04
C VAL A 551 -44.42 -44.86 -1.21
N ARG A 552 -44.64 -44.31 -0.01
CA ARG A 552 -45.69 -44.74 0.92
C ARG A 552 -46.58 -43.57 1.33
N PRO A 553 -47.86 -43.82 1.64
CA PRO A 553 -48.71 -42.82 2.27
C PRO A 553 -48.27 -42.54 3.71
N LEU A 554 -48.48 -41.30 4.16
CA LEU A 554 -48.25 -40.88 5.54
C LEU A 554 -49.46 -41.20 6.43
N SER A 555 -49.20 -41.62 7.66
CA SER A 555 -50.24 -41.77 8.68
C SER A 555 -50.81 -40.42 9.12
N GLU A 556 -52.03 -40.40 9.66
CA GLU A 556 -52.68 -39.17 10.14
C GLU A 556 -51.90 -38.46 11.26
N GLU A 557 -51.10 -39.20 12.03
CA GLU A 557 -50.20 -38.64 13.05
C GLU A 557 -48.97 -37.97 12.42
N GLU A 558 -48.37 -38.62 11.41
CA GLU A 558 -47.26 -38.05 10.65
C GLU A 558 -47.69 -36.79 9.88
N LYS A 559 -48.91 -36.74 9.36
CA LYS A 559 -49.46 -35.54 8.68
C LYS A 559 -49.62 -34.35 9.64
N LYS A 560 -49.99 -34.60 10.90
CA LYS A 560 -50.14 -33.55 11.93
C LYS A 560 -48.79 -33.01 12.44
N ASN A 561 -47.74 -33.83 12.40
CA ASN A 561 -46.40 -33.48 12.86
C ASN A 561 -45.39 -33.54 11.70
N PRO A 562 -45.33 -32.53 10.82
CA PRO A 562 -44.41 -32.52 9.69
C PRO A 562 -42.95 -32.40 10.16
N VAL A 563 -42.11 -33.32 9.70
CA VAL A 563 -40.66 -33.32 9.96
C VAL A 563 -39.96 -32.51 8.87
N PRO A 564 -39.07 -31.55 9.20
CA PRO A 564 -38.30 -30.82 8.20
C PRO A 564 -37.45 -31.74 7.32
N GLU A 565 -37.34 -31.44 6.02
CA GLU A 565 -36.58 -32.24 5.04
C GLU A 565 -35.12 -32.49 5.46
N SER A 566 -34.53 -31.61 6.28
CA SER A 566 -33.17 -31.74 6.83
C SER A 566 -32.99 -32.83 7.89
N GLN A 567 -34.09 -33.32 8.48
CA GLN A 567 -34.08 -34.38 9.50
C GLN A 567 -34.45 -35.76 8.92
N LEU A 568 -34.81 -35.83 7.65
CA LEU A 568 -35.11 -37.08 6.96
C LEU A 568 -33.82 -37.82 6.57
N PRO A 569 -33.85 -39.16 6.48
CA PRO A 569 -32.72 -39.94 5.97
C PRO A 569 -32.29 -39.47 4.58
N ARG A 570 -30.98 -39.53 4.31
CA ARG A 570 -30.39 -39.09 3.04
C ARG A 570 -31.11 -39.75 1.86
N GLY A 571 -31.54 -38.94 0.88
CA GLY A 571 -32.23 -39.42 -0.32
C GLY A 571 -33.75 -39.50 -0.20
N THR A 572 -34.31 -39.31 1.00
CA THR A 572 -35.74 -39.25 1.26
C THR A 572 -36.30 -37.88 0.92
N VAL A 573 -37.47 -37.83 0.27
CA VAL A 573 -38.24 -36.60 0.07
C VAL A 573 -39.69 -36.83 0.48
N ARG A 574 -40.37 -35.78 0.94
CA ARG A 574 -41.71 -35.89 1.51
C ARG A 574 -42.59 -34.73 1.06
N ASN A 575 -43.88 -35.01 0.81
CA ASN A 575 -44.92 -34.00 0.61
C ASN A 575 -46.02 -34.15 1.68
N GLU A 576 -47.16 -33.45 1.53
CA GLU A 576 -48.25 -33.46 2.52
C GLU A 576 -48.88 -34.84 2.73
N ASN A 577 -48.84 -35.72 1.73
CA ASN A 577 -49.58 -36.99 1.71
C ASN A 577 -48.68 -38.23 1.66
N TYR A 578 -47.48 -38.11 1.10
CA TYR A 578 -46.59 -39.22 0.73
C TYR A 578 -45.15 -38.95 1.14
N GLU A 579 -44.44 -40.03 1.45
CA GLU A 579 -42.99 -40.06 1.65
C GLU A 579 -42.34 -41.00 0.62
N LEU A 580 -41.33 -40.50 -0.09
CA LEU A 580 -40.48 -41.28 -0.97
C LEU A 580 -39.16 -41.56 -0.24
N MET A 581 -38.91 -42.83 0.02
CA MET A 581 -37.69 -43.36 0.60
C MET A 581 -36.80 -43.92 -0.50
N GLN A 582 -35.48 -43.75 -0.36
CA GLN A 582 -34.49 -44.37 -1.22
C GLN A 582 -33.93 -45.62 -0.52
N VAL A 583 -33.98 -46.75 -1.21
CA VAL A 583 -33.23 -47.94 -0.82
C VAL A 583 -31.90 -47.91 -1.58
N ASP A 584 -30.82 -47.69 -0.84
CA ASP A 584 -29.49 -47.53 -1.41
C ASP A 584 -28.99 -48.81 -2.07
N ALA A 585 -28.36 -48.65 -3.23
CA ALA A 585 -27.60 -49.68 -3.92
C ALA A 585 -26.13 -49.66 -3.49
N ASP A 586 -25.42 -50.77 -3.69
CA ASP A 586 -23.97 -50.77 -3.53
C ASP A 586 -23.32 -49.94 -4.63
N ARG A 587 -22.37 -49.09 -4.26
CA ARG A 587 -21.65 -48.20 -5.19
C ARG A 587 -20.57 -48.94 -5.96
N MET A 588 -20.99 -49.94 -6.72
CA MET A 588 -20.16 -50.77 -7.58
C MET A 588 -21.00 -51.33 -8.73
N PRO A 589 -20.46 -51.38 -9.96
CA PRO A 589 -21.15 -51.96 -11.10
C PRO A 589 -21.15 -53.49 -11.03
N ILE A 590 -21.95 -54.09 -11.91
CA ILE A 590 -21.83 -55.48 -12.33
C ILE A 590 -20.73 -55.55 -13.40
N GLY A 591 -19.49 -55.81 -12.95
CA GLY A 591 -18.29 -55.88 -13.78
C GLY A 591 -17.02 -55.67 -12.95
N ILE A 592 -15.85 -55.52 -13.59
CA ILE A 592 -14.60 -55.21 -12.86
C ILE A 592 -14.68 -53.84 -12.21
N SER A 593 -14.47 -53.80 -10.89
CA SER A 593 -14.38 -52.57 -10.12
C SER A 593 -13.41 -52.70 -8.95
N ALA A 594 -13.08 -51.57 -8.32
CA ALA A 594 -12.23 -51.53 -7.13
C ALA A 594 -12.81 -52.31 -5.92
N TYR A 595 -14.07 -52.73 -5.99
CA TYR A 595 -14.78 -53.46 -4.94
C TYR A 595 -15.10 -54.90 -5.32
N LEU A 596 -14.38 -55.48 -6.30
CA LEU A 596 -14.61 -56.83 -6.83
C LEU A 596 -14.82 -57.91 -5.75
N HIS A 597 -14.06 -57.85 -4.65
CA HIS A 597 -14.12 -58.83 -3.56
C HIS A 597 -15.26 -58.59 -2.55
N LYS A 598 -16.06 -57.54 -2.71
CA LYS A 598 -17.21 -57.26 -1.85
C LYS A 598 -18.49 -57.84 -2.47
N PRO A 599 -19.22 -58.71 -1.75
CA PRO A 599 -20.51 -59.18 -2.21
C PRO A 599 -21.53 -58.04 -2.18
N PHE A 600 -22.51 -58.08 -3.08
CA PHE A 600 -23.67 -57.19 -3.01
C PHE A 600 -24.45 -57.41 -1.71
N SER A 601 -24.98 -56.32 -1.18
CA SER A 601 -25.90 -56.28 -0.05
C SER A 601 -27.34 -56.50 -0.51
N GLN A 602 -28.21 -56.88 0.43
CA GLN A 602 -29.64 -56.98 0.17
C GLN A 602 -30.45 -56.27 1.25
N ALA A 603 -31.56 -55.68 0.83
CA ALA A 603 -32.55 -55.08 1.70
C ALA A 603 -33.87 -55.85 1.58
N GLU A 604 -34.58 -56.00 2.69
CA GLU A 604 -35.92 -56.57 2.72
C GLU A 604 -36.91 -55.51 3.21
N LEU A 605 -38.04 -55.39 2.51
CA LEU A 605 -39.15 -54.52 2.84
C LEU A 605 -40.42 -55.37 2.97
N PRO A 606 -41.35 -55.02 3.87
CA PRO A 606 -42.63 -55.71 3.94
C PRO A 606 -43.45 -55.46 2.66
N LEU A 607 -44.18 -56.47 2.20
CA LEU A 607 -45.11 -56.36 1.09
C LEU A 607 -46.40 -55.69 1.58
N VAL A 608 -46.45 -54.35 1.50
CA VAL A 608 -47.56 -53.53 2.02
C VAL A 608 -48.35 -52.92 0.86
N SER A 609 -49.68 -53.05 0.90
CA SER A 609 -50.55 -52.45 -0.11
C SER A 609 -50.53 -50.91 -0.02
N GLY A 610 -50.59 -50.26 -1.17
CA GLY A 610 -50.53 -48.80 -1.31
C GLY A 610 -49.11 -48.25 -1.45
N TYR A 611 -48.08 -49.11 -1.45
CA TYR A 611 -46.70 -48.71 -1.71
C TYR A 611 -46.46 -48.70 -3.23
N SER A 612 -45.78 -47.67 -3.72
CA SER A 612 -45.36 -47.56 -5.11
C SER A 612 -43.85 -47.66 -5.21
N LEU A 613 -43.32 -48.52 -6.07
CA LEU A 613 -41.91 -48.77 -6.23
C LEU A 613 -41.46 -48.32 -7.63
N TYR A 614 -40.27 -47.74 -7.70
CA TYR A 614 -39.67 -47.25 -8.94
C TYR A 614 -38.22 -47.70 -9.08
N LEU A 615 -37.90 -48.25 -10.24
CA LEU A 615 -36.55 -48.63 -10.69
C LEU A 615 -36.21 -47.80 -11.92
N LEU A 616 -34.97 -47.34 -12.03
CA LEU A 616 -34.57 -46.44 -13.12
C LEU A 616 -33.10 -46.61 -13.51
N SER A 617 -32.78 -46.23 -14.74
CA SER A 617 -31.43 -45.85 -15.19
C SER A 617 -31.16 -44.36 -14.95
N ASP A 618 -29.94 -43.91 -15.20
CA ASP A 618 -29.54 -42.52 -14.93
C ASP A 618 -30.05 -41.52 -15.99
N GLY A 619 -30.41 -41.98 -17.19
CA GLY A 619 -30.67 -41.11 -18.34
C GLY A 619 -31.82 -40.13 -18.15
N TYR A 620 -32.87 -40.48 -17.38
CA TYR A 620 -33.93 -39.53 -17.06
C TYR A 620 -33.40 -38.37 -16.19
N GLU A 621 -32.55 -38.68 -15.21
CA GLU A 621 -31.98 -37.69 -14.29
C GLU A 621 -30.88 -36.86 -14.97
N ASP A 622 -30.17 -37.43 -15.94
CA ASP A 622 -29.06 -36.82 -16.66
C ASP A 622 -29.43 -36.01 -17.91
N GLN A 623 -30.69 -36.09 -18.36
CA GLN A 623 -31.18 -35.32 -19.50
C GLN A 623 -31.01 -33.81 -19.31
N PHE A 624 -30.34 -33.18 -20.27
CA PHE A 624 -30.18 -31.74 -20.35
C PHE A 624 -31.42 -31.07 -20.93
N GLY A 625 -31.81 -29.95 -20.34
CA GLY A 625 -33.03 -29.25 -20.71
C GLY A 625 -33.33 -27.99 -19.91
N GLY A 626 -34.55 -27.47 -20.12
CA GLY A 626 -35.06 -26.25 -19.50
C GLY A 626 -34.39 -24.96 -20.00
N PRO A 627 -34.86 -23.78 -19.53
CA PRO A 627 -34.40 -22.47 -20.02
C PRO A 627 -32.90 -22.19 -19.83
N GLN A 628 -32.23 -22.97 -18.98
CA GLN A 628 -30.81 -22.82 -18.64
C GLN A 628 -29.94 -23.98 -19.14
N GLY A 629 -30.50 -24.95 -19.87
CA GLY A 629 -29.77 -26.10 -20.40
C GLY A 629 -29.08 -26.93 -19.30
N LYS A 630 -29.80 -27.27 -18.23
CA LYS A 630 -29.28 -28.01 -17.07
C LYS A 630 -29.79 -29.45 -17.06
N LYS A 631 -29.09 -30.34 -16.35
CA LYS A 631 -29.58 -31.70 -16.05
C LYS A 631 -30.89 -31.66 -15.26
N PHE A 632 -31.74 -32.66 -15.44
CA PHE A 632 -33.01 -32.79 -14.72
C PHE A 632 -32.80 -33.00 -13.21
N LEU A 633 -31.78 -33.80 -12.84
CA LEU A 633 -31.35 -34.14 -11.48
C LEU A 633 -32.32 -35.04 -10.69
N SER A 634 -31.75 -35.98 -9.94
CA SER A 634 -32.47 -36.94 -9.07
C SER A 634 -33.47 -36.30 -8.10
N ARG A 635 -33.13 -35.13 -7.54
CA ARG A 635 -34.01 -34.44 -6.59
C ARG A 635 -35.30 -33.93 -7.25
N ALA A 636 -35.23 -33.47 -8.50
CA ALA A 636 -36.41 -33.02 -9.23
C ALA A 636 -37.27 -34.23 -9.63
N PHE A 637 -36.64 -35.32 -10.06
CA PHE A 637 -37.31 -36.57 -10.40
C PHE A 637 -38.09 -37.17 -9.23
N LYS A 638 -37.48 -37.28 -8.06
CA LYS A 638 -38.17 -37.77 -6.85
C LYS A 638 -39.38 -36.90 -6.46
N ARG A 639 -39.29 -35.59 -6.64
CA ARG A 639 -40.41 -34.67 -6.40
C ARG A 639 -41.53 -34.85 -7.41
N LEU A 640 -41.18 -35.06 -8.69
CA LEU A 640 -42.14 -35.37 -9.73
C LEU A 640 -42.89 -36.67 -9.41
N LEU A 641 -42.16 -37.73 -9.02
CA LEU A 641 -42.77 -38.98 -8.56
C LEU A 641 -43.76 -38.76 -7.42
N LEU A 642 -43.39 -37.97 -6.39
CA LEU A 642 -44.30 -37.63 -5.30
C LEU A 642 -45.57 -36.88 -5.74
N GLN A 643 -45.46 -35.99 -6.73
CA GLN A 643 -46.58 -35.19 -7.22
C GLN A 643 -47.60 -35.99 -8.03
N ILE A 644 -47.15 -37.08 -8.65
CA ILE A 644 -47.99 -37.92 -9.51
C ILE A 644 -48.54 -39.17 -8.80
N GLN A 645 -48.24 -39.36 -7.51
CA GLN A 645 -48.62 -40.57 -6.77
C GLN A 645 -50.12 -40.85 -6.76
N ASP A 646 -50.97 -39.84 -6.66
CA ASP A 646 -52.42 -40.03 -6.64
C ASP A 646 -52.98 -40.56 -7.96
N LYS A 647 -52.17 -40.59 -9.02
CA LYS A 647 -52.59 -40.98 -10.37
C LYS A 647 -52.40 -42.49 -10.60
N PRO A 648 -53.21 -43.11 -11.49
CA PRO A 648 -52.97 -44.46 -11.98
C PRO A 648 -51.59 -44.59 -12.64
N MET A 649 -50.96 -45.77 -12.56
CA MET A 649 -49.61 -45.96 -13.08
C MET A 649 -49.48 -45.66 -14.59
N ALA A 650 -50.52 -45.95 -15.38
CA ALA A 650 -50.56 -45.59 -16.79
C ALA A 650 -50.53 -44.07 -17.04
N GLU A 651 -51.20 -43.27 -16.18
CA GLU A 651 -51.18 -41.81 -16.29
C GLU A 651 -49.84 -41.24 -15.81
N GLN A 652 -49.23 -41.86 -14.79
CA GLN A 652 -47.88 -41.49 -14.36
C GLN A 652 -46.86 -41.63 -15.50
N LYS A 653 -46.89 -42.73 -16.26
CA LYS A 653 -46.05 -42.92 -17.45
C LYS A 653 -46.17 -41.76 -18.44
N LEU A 654 -47.40 -41.36 -18.77
CA LEU A 654 -47.65 -40.26 -19.70
C LEU A 654 -47.11 -38.92 -19.19
N ILE A 655 -47.24 -38.68 -17.88
CA ILE A 655 -46.72 -37.46 -17.27
C ILE A 655 -45.19 -37.45 -17.28
N LEU A 656 -44.55 -38.58 -16.96
CA LEU A 656 -43.10 -38.70 -17.04
C LEU A 656 -42.61 -38.48 -18.48
N ASP A 657 -43.20 -39.16 -19.45
CA ASP A 657 -42.85 -39.03 -20.87
C ASP A 657 -43.00 -37.60 -21.39
N ARG A 658 -44.11 -36.94 -21.04
CA ARG A 658 -44.33 -35.54 -21.41
C ARG A 658 -43.34 -34.59 -20.71
N THR A 659 -43.10 -34.81 -19.42
CA THR A 659 -42.23 -33.93 -18.64
C THR A 659 -40.79 -33.96 -19.16
N ILE A 660 -40.29 -35.13 -19.58
CA ILE A 660 -38.94 -35.24 -20.13
C ILE A 660 -38.83 -34.64 -21.53
N GLU A 661 -39.86 -34.77 -22.38
CA GLU A 661 -39.91 -34.11 -23.70
C GLU A 661 -39.97 -32.58 -23.57
N ASP A 662 -40.85 -32.07 -22.69
CA ASP A 662 -40.98 -30.64 -22.41
C ASP A 662 -39.69 -30.07 -21.80
N TRP A 663 -38.99 -30.86 -20.97
CA TRP A 663 -37.69 -30.47 -20.41
C TRP A 663 -36.61 -30.41 -21.49
N LYS A 664 -36.46 -31.46 -22.30
CA LYS A 664 -35.45 -31.57 -23.36
C LYS A 664 -35.62 -30.48 -24.43
N GLY A 665 -36.85 -30.19 -24.85
CA GLY A 665 -37.13 -29.21 -25.91
C GLY A 665 -36.46 -29.60 -27.24
N ASP A 666 -35.71 -28.67 -27.84
CA ASP A 666 -34.98 -28.87 -29.11
C ASP A 666 -33.62 -29.56 -28.94
N LEU A 667 -33.22 -29.92 -27.70
CA LEU A 667 -31.96 -30.62 -27.45
C LEU A 667 -32.07 -32.11 -27.79
N ASP A 668 -30.94 -32.73 -28.14
CA ASP A 668 -30.89 -34.17 -28.35
C ASP A 668 -31.00 -34.93 -27.02
N GLN A 669 -31.52 -36.15 -27.09
CA GLN A 669 -31.49 -37.08 -25.96
C GLN A 669 -30.04 -37.48 -25.69
N VAL A 670 -29.59 -37.36 -24.44
CA VAL A 670 -28.18 -37.54 -24.10
C VAL A 670 -27.80 -38.99 -23.81
N ASP A 671 -28.74 -39.76 -23.25
CA ASP A 671 -28.56 -41.18 -22.91
C ASP A 671 -29.86 -41.98 -23.03
N ASP A 672 -29.78 -43.31 -22.94
CA ASP A 672 -30.96 -44.19 -22.88
C ASP A 672 -31.79 -43.93 -21.60
N ILE A 673 -33.12 -44.01 -21.69
CA ILE A 673 -34.02 -43.72 -20.57
C ILE A 673 -34.87 -44.94 -20.23
N LEU A 674 -34.73 -45.47 -19.03
CA LEU A 674 -35.55 -46.54 -18.48
C LEU A 674 -36.11 -46.17 -17.10
N VAL A 675 -37.44 -46.25 -16.96
CA VAL A 675 -38.13 -46.13 -15.68
C VAL A 675 -39.24 -47.17 -15.59
N ILE A 676 -39.18 -48.02 -14.57
CA ILE A 676 -40.21 -49.01 -14.24
C ILE A 676 -40.88 -48.57 -12.95
N GLY A 677 -42.21 -48.40 -12.97
CA GLY A 677 -43.00 -48.05 -11.79
C GLY A 677 -44.12 -49.04 -11.57
N PHE A 678 -44.35 -49.46 -10.32
CA PHE A 678 -45.46 -50.36 -10.00
C PHE A 678 -45.99 -50.17 -8.58
N ARG A 679 -47.28 -50.48 -8.36
CA ARG A 679 -47.99 -50.29 -7.10
C ARG A 679 -48.52 -51.61 -6.56
N LEU A 680 -48.37 -51.81 -5.26
CA LEU A 680 -48.74 -53.04 -4.53
C LEU A 680 -50.14 -53.03 -3.92
#